data_AF-A0A258DYU4-F1
#
_entry.id   AF-A0A258DYU4-F1
#
_cell.length_a   1.000
_cell.length_b   1.000
_cell.length_c   1.000
_cell.angle_alpha   90.00
_cell.angle_beta   90.00
_cell.angle_gamma   90.00
#
_symmetry.space_group_name_H-M   'P 1'
#
loop_
_entity.id
_entity.type
_entity.pdbx_description
1 polymer ?
#
loop_
_entity_poly.entity_id
_entity_poly.type
_entity_poly.pdbx_seq_one_letter_code
_entity_poly.pdbx_strand_id
1 'polypeptide(L)'
;MRELRLDAARQRRHGVQIMSFEQLAVRLAGGFARPIDDECLRTAIQAVLPDTTLGELESIKLLPGMVDAAADTLHKAWRAGIDLAARAGDHPRLDSIARLEAAVLAQLPPGMMRPTDLVARALERVAHAHAVLGPLEIVGITELSPCWRPLLRELTAHTSVSWTAGPRPTPPWLDPFGVTINRADPTAPAISTVSAATAYHEAIEAIRWARGLMASGEAEPADIAIAAASTGDYDDHLLALRADANLDLHFVHGIKVTTTRDGQAAAALADLLIRGFSQTRMRRLAALCSSETGPFAGLPQGWLRVLPTDAPLASPASWQRLLDRLTADDWPDATDHTPTLRGIIDLLAKGHPAADEIGAAFLSGRALAVWRKALLAGPSGSLDATLDSLKQDDGLEACVSVAWMPASALAASPRRFVRLIGMNSSRWPRGISEDRPDRRDFETILATTSDQIVMSRARRDSEGRLLGRSALLGPASDEIYIRRNAVPVHAFSETDRLMARPDEFARDSQAISATTAWRNWHRKEITPHDGLVRADHPLLQAILGRTQSASSLRLLLRSPLGFVWRYGMRLRTPESGADPLVLDTLAMGDLVHMTLDLALATLEKAGGLAAADDAQIAGAVQDAAARIAVVWESERAVPPALIWRRTLDDARILTTRALTYGDEHLPDARSFGEVAFGGATPKADAASPWDSQTPVEIPATGFRIAGYIDRLDIAGDGKRALVRDFPRDQVDFQLGDPEATLTEITGYLQAARANLQSGQALIGPDTGGAYDDLAFALPANAGATYCKRKLPAATEAFGDAALVWEAQ
;
A
#
# COMPACT_ATOMS: atom_id res chain seq x y z
N MET A 1 34.95 -0.29 9.88
CA MET A 1 35.88 -0.24 8.72
C MET A 1 35.87 1.10 7.98
N ARG A 2 34.72 1.63 7.53
CA ARG A 2 34.66 2.92 6.80
C ARG A 2 35.25 4.07 7.62
N GLU A 3 34.90 4.15 8.90
CA GLU A 3 35.42 5.14 9.84
C GLU A 3 36.96 5.08 9.98
N LEU A 4 37.54 3.89 10.14
CA LEU A 4 39.00 3.72 10.20
C LEU A 4 39.69 4.16 8.89
N ARG A 5 39.04 3.94 7.73
CA ARG A 5 39.59 4.38 6.43
C ARG A 5 39.57 5.91 6.34
N LEU A 6 38.49 6.52 6.81
CA LEU A 6 38.37 7.97 6.88
C LEU A 6 39.40 8.57 7.85
N ASP A 7 39.60 7.96 9.01
CA ASP A 7 40.61 8.40 9.98
C ASP A 7 42.03 8.30 9.41
N ALA A 8 42.39 7.15 8.81
CA ALA A 8 43.68 6.97 8.15
C ALA A 8 43.90 7.99 7.03
N ALA A 9 42.87 8.30 6.25
CA ALA A 9 42.92 9.33 5.21
C ALA A 9 43.10 10.74 5.79
N ARG A 10 42.34 11.10 6.83
CA ARG A 10 42.45 12.40 7.53
C ARG A 10 43.85 12.60 8.13
N GLN A 11 44.42 11.53 8.67
CA GLN A 11 45.76 11.53 9.24
C GLN A 11 46.89 11.32 8.22
N ARG A 12 46.57 11.19 6.92
CA ARG A 12 47.54 10.97 5.83
C ARG A 12 48.45 9.76 6.07
N ARG A 13 47.92 8.69 6.66
CA ARG A 13 48.67 7.44 6.90
C ARG A 13 48.83 6.69 5.58
N HIS A 14 50.02 6.71 5.00
CA HIS A 14 50.35 5.97 3.78
C HIS A 14 50.75 4.51 4.09
N GLY A 15 50.40 3.57 3.21
CA GLY A 15 50.77 2.15 3.33
C GLY A 15 49.90 1.31 4.29
N VAL A 16 49.00 1.93 5.05
CA VAL A 16 48.05 1.23 5.93
C VAL A 16 46.92 0.61 5.12
N GLN A 17 46.58 -0.64 5.41
CA GLN A 17 45.47 -1.34 4.77
C GLN A 17 44.44 -1.76 5.82
N ILE A 18 43.17 -1.47 5.54
CA ILE A 18 42.06 -1.77 6.44
C ILE A 18 41.17 -2.81 5.76
N MET A 19 41.17 -3.99 6.35
CA MET A 19 40.51 -5.19 5.83
C MET A 19 39.89 -6.01 6.96
N SER A 20 38.94 -6.89 6.64
CA SER A 20 38.42 -7.87 7.60
C SER A 20 39.46 -8.96 7.91
N PHE A 21 39.27 -9.70 9.00
CA PHE A 21 40.14 -10.83 9.33
C PHE A 21 40.13 -11.91 8.24
N GLU A 22 38.97 -12.12 7.59
CA GLU A 22 38.83 -13.03 6.44
C GLU A 22 39.65 -12.56 5.23
N GLN A 23 39.62 -11.26 4.91
CA GLN A 23 40.44 -10.69 3.83
C GLN A 23 41.95 -10.81 4.12
N LEU A 24 42.35 -10.69 5.39
CA LEU A 24 43.71 -10.94 5.84
C LEU A 24 44.10 -12.40 5.61
N ALA A 25 43.24 -13.35 6.02
CA ALA A 25 43.49 -14.77 5.82
C ALA A 25 43.62 -15.12 4.33
N VAL A 26 42.75 -14.58 3.47
CA VAL A 26 42.81 -14.73 2.01
C VAL A 26 44.13 -14.21 1.45
N ARG A 27 44.55 -13.01 1.87
CA ARG A 27 45.81 -12.40 1.41
C ARG A 27 47.02 -13.28 1.72
N LEU A 28 47.03 -13.94 2.88
CA LEU A 28 48.08 -14.88 3.26
C LEU A 28 47.93 -16.25 2.58
N ALA A 29 46.70 -16.71 2.37
CA ALA A 29 46.35 -17.92 1.64
C ALA A 29 46.64 -17.85 0.13
N GLY A 30 46.97 -16.67 -0.41
CA GLY A 30 47.49 -16.42 -1.76
C GLY A 30 46.48 -15.86 -2.77
N GLY A 31 46.99 -15.33 -3.89
CA GLY A 31 46.20 -14.50 -4.83
C GLY A 31 45.06 -15.18 -5.58
N PHE A 32 44.98 -16.52 -5.57
CA PHE A 32 43.88 -17.28 -6.19
C PHE A 32 42.79 -17.71 -5.21
N ALA A 33 43.04 -17.58 -3.90
CA ALA A 33 42.04 -17.88 -2.87
C ALA A 33 41.03 -16.74 -2.77
N ARG A 34 39.76 -17.08 -2.56
CA ARG A 34 38.66 -16.15 -2.35
C ARG A 34 37.73 -16.71 -1.26
N PRO A 35 37.11 -15.84 -0.45
CA PRO A 35 36.05 -16.30 0.43
C PRO A 35 34.84 -16.71 -0.40
N ILE A 36 34.03 -17.61 0.15
CA ILE A 36 32.72 -17.94 -0.42
C ILE A 36 31.81 -16.73 -0.19
N ASP A 37 31.43 -16.04 -1.27
CA ASP A 37 30.48 -14.94 -1.20
C ASP A 37 29.03 -15.44 -1.15
N ASP A 38 28.16 -14.60 -0.61
CA ASP A 38 26.76 -14.87 -0.35
C ASP A 38 25.93 -15.14 -1.61
N GLU A 39 26.30 -14.58 -2.76
CA GLU A 39 25.56 -14.74 -4.02
C GLU A 39 25.91 -16.08 -4.67
N CYS A 40 27.21 -16.38 -4.75
CA CYS A 40 27.70 -17.68 -5.23
C CYS A 40 27.25 -18.82 -4.32
N LEU A 41 27.21 -18.62 -3.00
CA LEU A 41 26.70 -19.61 -2.06
C LEU A 41 25.21 -19.92 -2.30
N ARG A 42 24.35 -18.89 -2.38
CA ARG A 42 22.92 -19.08 -2.65
C ARG A 42 22.68 -19.73 -4.01
N THR A 43 23.43 -19.31 -5.03
CA THR A 43 23.36 -19.89 -6.38
C THR A 43 23.75 -21.37 -6.37
N ALA A 44 24.85 -21.71 -5.68
CA ALA A 44 25.29 -23.09 -5.55
C ALA A 44 24.27 -23.94 -4.78
N ILE A 45 23.72 -23.43 -3.67
CA ILE A 45 22.64 -24.09 -2.93
C ILE A 45 21.43 -24.32 -3.84
N GLN A 46 20.93 -23.30 -4.53
CA GLN A 46 19.76 -23.42 -5.40
C GLN A 46 19.96 -24.47 -6.50
N ALA A 47 21.18 -24.58 -7.05
CA ALA A 47 21.51 -25.58 -8.07
C ALA A 47 21.54 -27.02 -7.52
N VAL A 48 22.08 -27.24 -6.32
CA VAL A 48 22.29 -28.59 -5.79
C VAL A 48 21.13 -29.10 -4.92
N LEU A 49 20.32 -28.20 -4.36
CA LEU A 49 19.25 -28.52 -3.42
C LEU A 49 18.17 -29.48 -3.97
N PRO A 50 17.75 -29.40 -5.24
CA PRO A 50 16.77 -30.35 -5.80
C PRO A 50 17.29 -31.80 -5.82
N ASP A 51 18.56 -31.98 -6.17
CA ASP A 51 19.18 -33.28 -6.42
C ASP A 51 19.87 -33.88 -5.18
N THR A 52 20.15 -33.06 -4.16
CA THR A 52 20.76 -33.51 -2.90
C THR A 52 19.71 -34.15 -2.00
N THR A 53 19.92 -35.40 -1.59
CA THR A 53 19.08 -36.07 -0.59
C THR A 53 19.41 -35.57 0.82
N LEU A 54 18.44 -34.95 1.49
CA LEU A 54 18.58 -34.29 2.79
C LEU A 54 17.88 -35.02 3.95
N GLY A 55 17.52 -36.29 3.78
CA GLY A 55 17.05 -37.14 4.88
C GLY A 55 15.85 -36.54 5.63
N GLU A 56 16.04 -36.13 6.89
CA GLU A 56 14.97 -35.53 7.72
C GLU A 56 14.46 -34.21 7.14
N LEU A 57 15.32 -33.45 6.44
CA LEU A 57 14.98 -32.14 5.88
C LEU A 57 14.38 -32.24 4.47
N GLU A 58 14.15 -33.44 3.94
CA GLU A 58 13.66 -33.67 2.58
C GLU A 58 12.29 -33.00 2.34
N SER A 59 11.38 -33.09 3.32
CA SER A 59 10.02 -32.54 3.22
C SER A 59 9.97 -31.01 3.16
N ILE A 60 11.03 -30.34 3.61
CA ILE A 60 11.12 -28.87 3.65
C ILE A 60 12.08 -28.30 2.60
N LYS A 61 12.75 -29.15 1.81
CA LYS A 61 13.86 -28.72 0.93
C LYS A 61 13.46 -27.74 -0.17
N LEU A 62 12.19 -27.70 -0.56
CA LEU A 62 11.67 -26.80 -1.60
C LEU A 62 10.79 -25.67 -1.04
N LEU A 63 10.71 -25.52 0.29
CA LEU A 63 9.92 -24.45 0.90
C LEU A 63 10.59 -23.08 0.71
N PRO A 64 9.80 -21.99 0.61
CA PRO A 64 10.33 -20.63 0.59
C PRO A 64 11.25 -20.37 1.78
N GLY A 65 12.39 -19.72 1.54
CA GLY A 65 13.39 -19.41 2.57
C GLY A 65 14.37 -20.55 2.90
N MET A 66 14.22 -21.75 2.33
CA MET A 66 15.15 -22.86 2.56
C MET A 66 16.58 -22.52 2.11
N VAL A 67 16.74 -21.80 0.99
CA VAL A 67 18.05 -21.36 0.49
C VAL A 67 18.75 -20.45 1.50
N ASP A 68 18.04 -19.45 2.03
CA ASP A 68 18.58 -18.55 3.06
C ASP A 68 18.87 -19.28 4.36
N ALA A 69 17.97 -20.15 4.82
CA ALA A 69 18.18 -20.95 6.03
C ALA A 69 19.39 -21.88 5.92
N ALA A 70 19.59 -22.50 4.75
CA ALA A 70 20.76 -23.33 4.46
C ALA A 70 22.06 -22.50 4.45
N ALA A 71 22.07 -21.36 3.73
CA ALA A 71 23.22 -20.46 3.67
C ALA A 71 23.62 -19.96 5.08
N ASP A 72 22.66 -19.51 5.87
CA ASP A 72 22.88 -19.07 7.26
C ASP A 72 23.41 -20.20 8.15
N THR A 73 22.89 -21.42 7.98
CA THR A 73 23.31 -22.58 8.76
C THR A 73 24.76 -22.98 8.43
N LEU A 74 25.11 -23.02 7.15
CA LEU A 74 26.48 -23.31 6.70
C LEU A 74 27.45 -22.23 7.20
N HIS A 75 27.12 -20.94 7.05
CA HIS A 75 27.95 -19.84 7.57
C HIS A 75 28.16 -19.94 9.09
N LYS A 76 27.12 -20.27 9.86
CA LYS A 76 27.24 -20.46 11.32
C LYS A 76 28.15 -21.64 11.66
N ALA A 77 27.99 -22.78 10.99
CA ALA A 77 28.84 -23.95 11.18
C ALA A 77 30.31 -23.65 10.86
N TRP A 78 30.57 -23.01 9.72
CA TRP A 78 31.91 -22.61 9.28
C TRP A 78 32.56 -21.62 10.23
N ARG A 79 31.84 -20.58 10.68
CA ARG A 79 32.37 -19.60 11.65
C ARG A 79 32.65 -20.23 13.02
N ALA A 80 31.84 -21.20 13.43
CA ALA A 80 32.07 -21.97 14.64
C ALA A 80 33.24 -22.97 14.52
N GLY A 81 33.78 -23.18 13.32
CA GLY A 81 34.85 -24.16 13.08
C GLY A 81 34.38 -25.62 13.25
N ILE A 82 33.09 -25.89 13.01
CA ILE A 82 32.51 -27.22 13.12
C ILE A 82 32.79 -27.99 11.83
N ASP A 83 33.45 -29.15 11.96
CA ASP A 83 33.58 -30.11 10.87
C ASP A 83 32.28 -30.92 10.74
N LEU A 84 31.46 -30.57 9.75
CA LEU A 84 30.16 -31.21 9.52
C LEU A 84 30.30 -32.66 9.08
N ALA A 85 31.32 -32.97 8.26
CA ALA A 85 31.56 -34.33 7.79
C ALA A 85 31.98 -35.26 8.94
N ALA A 86 32.88 -34.80 9.81
CA ALA A 86 33.30 -35.57 10.99
C ALA A 86 32.16 -35.83 11.98
N ARG A 87 31.15 -34.95 12.01
CA ARG A 87 30.00 -35.01 12.92
C ARG A 87 28.71 -35.52 12.29
N ALA A 88 28.75 -35.98 11.04
CA ALA A 88 27.57 -36.48 10.33
C ALA A 88 26.89 -37.63 11.09
N GLY A 89 27.67 -38.48 11.78
CA GLY A 89 27.15 -39.59 12.59
C GLY A 89 26.50 -39.19 13.92
N ASP A 90 26.69 -37.94 14.39
CA ASP A 90 26.20 -37.51 15.72
C ASP A 90 24.67 -37.30 15.72
N HIS A 91 24.10 -36.85 14.59
CA HIS A 91 22.67 -36.51 14.48
C HIS A 91 22.20 -36.51 13.02
N PRO A 92 20.99 -37.01 12.69
CA PRO A 92 20.47 -37.05 11.32
C PRO A 92 20.47 -35.70 10.57
N ARG A 93 20.14 -34.61 11.28
CA ARG A 93 20.25 -33.24 10.72
C ARG A 93 21.68 -32.82 10.37
N LEU A 94 22.68 -33.26 11.14
CA LEU A 94 24.08 -32.96 10.82
C LEU A 94 24.53 -33.73 9.58
N ASP A 95 24.11 -34.99 9.42
CA ASP A 95 24.30 -35.73 8.16
C ASP A 95 23.67 -34.99 6.97
N SER A 96 22.44 -34.52 7.14
CA SER A 96 21.71 -33.76 6.10
C SER A 96 22.46 -32.48 5.69
N ILE A 97 22.95 -31.71 6.68
CA ILE A 97 23.72 -30.48 6.43
C ILE A 97 25.11 -30.80 5.84
N ALA A 98 25.76 -31.88 6.26
CA ALA A 98 27.06 -32.30 5.72
C ALA A 98 26.96 -32.73 4.25
N ARG A 99 25.91 -33.46 3.87
CA ARG A 99 25.62 -33.80 2.47
C ARG A 99 25.40 -32.54 1.62
N LEU A 100 24.64 -31.59 2.15
CA LEU A 100 24.42 -30.30 1.48
C LEU A 100 25.72 -29.53 1.32
N GLU A 101 26.54 -29.43 2.38
CA GLU A 101 27.85 -28.77 2.33
C GLU A 101 28.72 -29.41 1.23
N ALA A 102 28.83 -30.73 1.19
CA ALA A 102 29.64 -31.43 0.20
C ALA A 102 29.18 -31.15 -1.24
N ALA A 103 27.86 -31.15 -1.49
CA ALA A 103 27.30 -30.84 -2.80
C ALA A 103 27.56 -29.38 -3.20
N VAL A 104 27.38 -28.44 -2.27
CA VAL A 104 27.63 -27.00 -2.49
C VAL A 104 29.11 -26.77 -2.82
N LEU A 105 30.04 -27.35 -2.07
CA LEU A 105 31.47 -27.20 -2.32
C LEU A 105 31.91 -27.80 -3.67
N ALA A 106 31.27 -28.88 -4.12
CA ALA A 106 31.53 -29.46 -5.43
C ALA A 106 31.06 -28.56 -6.59
N GLN A 107 30.06 -27.72 -6.36
CA GLN A 107 29.52 -26.76 -7.33
C GLN A 107 30.32 -25.45 -7.38
N LEU A 108 30.95 -25.06 -6.26
CA LEU A 108 31.69 -23.80 -6.17
C LEU A 108 33.03 -23.85 -6.92
N PRO A 109 33.50 -22.72 -7.47
CA PRO A 109 34.82 -22.65 -8.09
C PRO A 109 35.94 -23.07 -7.12
N PRO A 110 37.00 -23.79 -7.57
CA PRO A 110 38.06 -24.28 -6.68
C PRO A 110 38.80 -23.20 -5.88
N GLY A 111 38.77 -21.95 -6.33
CA GLY A 111 39.37 -20.81 -5.62
C GLY A 111 38.51 -20.28 -4.46
N MET A 112 37.22 -20.61 -4.39
CA MET A 112 36.32 -20.22 -3.31
C MET A 112 36.39 -21.24 -2.18
N MET A 113 36.82 -20.78 -1.01
CA MET A 113 37.21 -21.64 0.10
C MET A 113 36.41 -21.30 1.36
N ARG A 114 36.08 -22.33 2.15
CA ARG A 114 35.49 -22.14 3.48
C ARG A 114 36.47 -21.40 4.39
N PRO A 115 35.99 -20.70 5.43
CA PRO A 115 36.85 -20.08 6.44
C PRO A 115 37.95 -21.01 6.99
N THR A 116 37.64 -22.28 7.28
CA THR A 116 38.60 -23.26 7.78
C THR A 116 39.64 -23.67 6.74
N ASP A 117 39.25 -23.81 5.47
CA ASP A 117 40.16 -24.13 4.37
C ASP A 117 41.09 -22.94 4.07
N LEU A 118 40.57 -21.71 4.14
CA LEU A 118 41.37 -20.47 4.06
C LEU A 118 42.42 -20.42 5.17
N VAL A 119 42.03 -20.76 6.40
CA VAL A 119 42.96 -20.82 7.53
C VAL A 119 44.03 -21.87 7.30
N ALA A 120 43.68 -23.09 6.88
CA ALA A 120 44.66 -24.13 6.57
C ALA A 120 45.65 -23.66 5.49
N ARG A 121 45.13 -23.08 4.40
CA ARG A 121 45.95 -22.52 3.31
C ARG A 121 46.85 -21.38 3.73
N ALA A 122 46.39 -20.52 4.63
CA ALA A 122 47.13 -19.38 5.18
C ALA A 122 48.24 -19.84 6.14
N LEU A 123 47.96 -20.87 6.96
CA LEU A 123 48.92 -21.46 7.89
C LEU A 123 50.14 -22.05 7.17
N GLU A 124 49.94 -22.69 6.01
CA GLU A 124 51.05 -23.16 5.17
C GLU A 124 52.00 -22.04 4.69
N ARG A 125 51.56 -20.78 4.72
CA ARG A 125 52.31 -19.61 4.26
C ARG A 125 52.58 -18.60 5.36
N VAL A 126 52.34 -18.96 6.62
CA VAL A 126 52.45 -18.05 7.77
C VAL A 126 53.85 -17.47 7.95
N ALA A 127 54.89 -18.19 7.49
CA ALA A 127 56.26 -17.70 7.46
C ALA A 127 56.43 -16.39 6.66
N HIS A 128 55.52 -16.09 5.73
CA HIS A 128 55.53 -14.86 4.94
C HIS A 128 54.70 -13.72 5.58
N ALA A 129 54.08 -13.93 6.74
CA ALA A 129 53.16 -12.96 7.35
C ALA A 129 53.77 -11.57 7.53
N HIS A 130 55.01 -11.48 8.04
CA HIS A 130 55.71 -10.20 8.21
C HIS A 130 55.87 -9.45 6.88
N ALA A 131 56.24 -10.14 5.80
CA ALA A 131 56.46 -9.53 4.49
C ALA A 131 55.16 -9.14 3.78
N VAL A 132 54.09 -9.92 3.97
CA VAL A 132 52.82 -9.75 3.25
C VAL A 132 51.86 -8.79 3.97
N LEU A 133 51.86 -8.83 5.30
CA LEU A 133 50.91 -8.12 6.15
C LEU A 133 51.56 -7.00 6.97
N GLY A 134 52.84 -7.16 7.35
CA GLY A 134 53.49 -6.27 8.30
C GLY A 134 52.91 -6.38 9.73
N PRO A 135 53.13 -5.36 10.58
CA PRO A 135 52.49 -5.25 11.89
C PRO A 135 50.97 -5.21 11.80
N LEU A 136 50.29 -5.96 12.67
CA LEU A 136 48.84 -6.09 12.68
C LEU A 136 48.24 -5.39 13.89
N GLU A 137 47.17 -4.62 13.67
CA GLU A 137 46.33 -4.05 14.71
C GLU A 137 44.88 -4.50 14.50
N ILE A 138 44.31 -5.16 15.53
CA ILE A 138 42.91 -5.57 15.56
C ILE A 138 42.11 -4.54 16.35
N VAL A 139 41.19 -3.84 15.69
CA VAL A 139 40.42 -2.74 16.27
C VAL A 139 38.92 -3.06 16.27
N GLY A 140 38.24 -2.80 17.39
CA GLY A 140 36.77 -2.81 17.47
C GLY A 140 36.13 -4.21 17.47
N ILE A 141 36.92 -5.27 17.68
CA ILE A 141 36.44 -6.65 17.78
C ILE A 141 36.32 -7.03 19.26
N THR A 142 35.14 -7.47 19.69
CA THR A 142 34.90 -8.02 21.05
C THR A 142 35.07 -9.53 21.10
N GLU A 143 34.84 -10.22 19.98
CA GLU A 143 34.93 -11.67 19.86
C GLU A 143 35.32 -12.04 18.42
N LEU A 144 36.19 -13.03 18.26
CA LEU A 144 36.63 -13.52 16.95
C LEU A 144 36.09 -14.94 16.76
N SER A 145 35.45 -15.19 15.61
CA SER A 145 34.85 -16.49 15.30
C SER A 145 35.89 -17.62 15.47
N PRO A 146 35.51 -18.75 16.11
CA PRO A 146 36.44 -19.84 16.44
C PRO A 146 37.32 -20.31 15.28
N CYS A 147 36.80 -20.36 14.05
CA CYS A 147 37.56 -20.81 12.89
C CYS A 147 38.84 -20.00 12.63
N TRP A 148 38.86 -18.71 13.00
CA TRP A 148 39.99 -17.80 12.76
C TRP A 148 41.07 -17.83 13.86
N ARG A 149 40.74 -18.35 15.04
CA ARG A 149 41.62 -18.32 16.23
C ARG A 149 42.95 -19.07 16.02
N PRO A 150 43.01 -20.24 15.35
CA PRO A 150 44.27 -20.92 15.07
C PRO A 150 45.23 -20.04 14.26
N LEU A 151 44.72 -19.34 13.24
CA LEU A 151 45.55 -18.44 12.43
C LEU A 151 46.08 -17.26 13.26
N LEU A 152 45.23 -16.65 14.08
CA LEU A 152 45.65 -15.56 14.96
C LEU A 152 46.79 -15.98 15.89
N ARG A 153 46.69 -17.19 16.48
CA ARG A 153 47.73 -17.72 17.36
C ARG A 153 49.07 -17.85 16.63
N GLU A 154 49.09 -18.47 15.45
CA GLU A 154 50.34 -18.66 14.70
C GLU A 154 50.89 -17.33 14.16
N LEU A 155 50.04 -16.36 13.80
CA LEU A 155 50.49 -15.03 13.37
C LEU A 155 51.34 -14.32 14.42
N THR A 156 51.05 -14.50 15.73
CA THR A 156 51.84 -13.88 16.80
C THR A 156 53.29 -14.37 16.88
N ALA A 157 53.59 -15.56 16.32
CA ALA A 157 54.95 -16.07 16.23
C ALA A 157 55.74 -15.45 15.06
N HIS A 158 55.07 -14.82 14.09
CA HIS A 158 55.68 -14.36 12.84
C HIS A 158 55.59 -12.85 12.60
N THR A 159 54.67 -12.14 13.28
CA THR A 159 54.57 -10.67 13.21
C THR A 159 54.04 -10.11 14.54
N SER A 160 54.26 -8.83 14.79
CA SER A 160 53.68 -8.15 15.94
C SER A 160 52.18 -7.98 15.75
N VAL A 161 51.39 -8.46 16.72
CA VAL A 161 49.93 -8.32 16.71
C VAL A 161 49.50 -7.55 17.96
N SER A 162 48.77 -6.46 17.78
CA SER A 162 48.10 -5.72 18.85
C SER A 162 46.58 -5.86 18.75
N TRP A 163 45.92 -5.89 19.90
CA TRP A 163 44.47 -5.91 20.04
C TRP A 163 44.00 -4.66 20.77
N THR A 164 43.45 -3.72 20.02
CA THR A 164 42.90 -2.48 20.55
C THR A 164 41.47 -2.71 21.04
N ALA A 165 41.37 -3.18 22.28
CA ALA A 165 40.10 -3.43 22.97
C ALA A 165 39.42 -2.12 23.38
N GLY A 166 40.21 -1.14 23.81
CA GLY A 166 39.68 0.05 24.48
C GLY A 166 39.00 -0.35 25.80
N PRO A 167 37.78 0.14 26.10
CA PRO A 167 37.05 -0.21 27.32
C PRO A 167 36.27 -1.53 27.22
N ARG A 168 36.40 -2.25 26.11
CA ARG A 168 35.65 -3.49 25.85
C ARG A 168 36.24 -4.67 26.63
N PRO A 169 35.42 -5.64 27.05
CA PRO A 169 35.92 -6.89 27.59
C PRO A 169 36.72 -7.65 26.51
N THR A 170 37.79 -8.31 26.92
CA THR A 170 38.60 -9.16 26.06
C THR A 170 38.28 -10.62 26.31
N PRO A 171 38.20 -11.46 25.27
CA PRO A 171 37.94 -12.89 25.47
C PRO A 171 39.06 -13.60 26.24
N PRO A 172 38.75 -14.48 27.20
CA PRO A 172 39.77 -15.22 27.96
C PRO A 172 40.68 -16.11 27.10
N TRP A 173 40.21 -16.55 25.92
CA TRP A 173 41.01 -17.37 25.01
C TRP A 173 42.16 -16.59 24.35
N LEU A 174 42.16 -15.26 24.45
CA LEU A 174 43.23 -14.39 23.93
C LEU A 174 44.45 -14.35 24.86
N ASP A 175 44.26 -14.55 26.17
CA ASP A 175 45.33 -14.51 27.17
C ASP A 175 46.54 -15.43 26.87
N PRO A 176 46.37 -16.68 26.40
CA PRO A 176 47.50 -17.52 26.02
C PRO A 176 48.15 -17.12 24.68
N PHE A 177 47.62 -16.15 23.93
CA PHE A 177 48.19 -15.74 22.65
C PHE A 177 49.20 -14.61 22.87
N GLY A 178 50.27 -14.56 22.07
CA GLY A 178 51.31 -13.52 22.15
C GLY A 178 50.86 -12.13 21.65
N VAL A 179 49.61 -11.75 21.90
CA VAL A 179 48.98 -10.51 21.42
C VAL A 179 49.14 -9.41 22.47
N THR A 180 49.56 -8.21 22.03
CA THR A 180 49.60 -7.04 22.92
C THR A 180 48.21 -6.43 23.05
N ILE A 181 47.60 -6.45 24.23
CA ILE A 181 46.24 -5.94 24.46
C ILE A 181 46.29 -4.47 24.89
N ASN A 182 45.77 -3.57 24.06
CA ASN A 182 45.63 -2.14 24.37
C ASN A 182 44.26 -1.88 25.00
N ARG A 183 44.24 -1.56 26.30
CA ARG A 183 43.03 -1.22 27.07
C ARG A 183 42.94 0.29 27.29
N ALA A 184 41.71 0.77 27.40
CA ALA A 184 41.39 2.14 27.81
C ALA A 184 40.30 2.10 28.88
N ASP A 185 40.24 3.13 29.71
CA ASP A 185 39.19 3.23 30.73
C ASP A 185 37.81 3.46 30.08
N PRO A 186 36.72 2.92 30.66
CA PRO A 186 35.36 3.23 30.22
C PRO A 186 35.08 4.74 30.25
N THR A 187 34.30 5.20 29.28
CA THR A 187 33.77 6.56 29.30
C THR A 187 32.65 6.71 30.33
N ALA A 188 32.36 7.95 30.74
CA ALA A 188 31.31 8.28 31.69
C ALA A 188 30.25 9.21 31.06
N PRO A 189 29.41 8.69 30.14
CA PRO A 189 28.42 9.51 29.46
C PRO A 189 27.31 9.98 30.42
N ALA A 190 26.66 11.09 30.09
CA ALA A 190 25.42 11.49 30.74
C ALA A 190 24.29 10.53 30.33
N ILE A 191 23.69 9.82 31.29
CA ILE A 191 22.64 8.82 31.03
C ILE A 191 21.29 9.38 31.47
N SER A 192 20.28 9.25 30.60
CA SER A 192 18.88 9.56 30.95
C SER A 192 17.94 8.48 30.44
N THR A 193 16.81 8.27 31.13
CA THR A 193 15.77 7.33 30.72
C THR A 193 14.48 8.09 30.44
N VAL A 194 13.82 7.79 29.31
CA VAL A 194 12.57 8.44 28.93
C VAL A 194 11.52 7.41 28.52
N SER A 195 10.24 7.70 28.75
CA SER A 195 9.15 6.91 28.19
C SER A 195 8.31 7.72 27.21
N ALA A 196 8.00 7.10 26.08
CA ALA A 196 7.10 7.62 25.06
C ALA A 196 5.78 6.83 25.05
N ALA A 197 4.75 7.40 24.44
CA ALA A 197 3.41 6.81 24.44
C ALA A 197 3.34 5.51 23.62
N THR A 198 3.96 5.49 22.44
CA THR A 198 3.99 4.39 21.47
C THR A 198 5.37 4.35 20.80
N ALA A 199 5.68 3.27 20.07
CA ALA A 199 6.92 3.16 19.29
C ALA A 199 7.06 4.29 18.25
N TYR A 200 5.98 4.66 17.57
CA TYR A 200 6.00 5.81 16.65
C TYR A 200 6.31 7.14 17.35
N HIS A 201 5.71 7.38 18.52
CA HIS A 201 6.02 8.57 19.32
C HIS A 201 7.48 8.53 19.83
N GLU A 202 8.00 7.36 20.18
CA GLU A 202 9.40 7.18 20.55
C GLU A 202 10.36 7.54 19.41
N ALA A 203 10.04 7.12 18.18
CA ALA A 203 10.80 7.46 16.98
C ALA A 203 10.78 8.97 16.71
N ILE A 204 9.62 9.63 16.84
CA ILE A 204 9.49 11.09 16.74
C ILE A 204 10.43 11.78 17.75
N GLU A 205 10.39 11.36 19.02
CA GLU A 205 11.26 11.94 20.06
C GLU A 205 12.74 11.70 19.78
N ALA A 206 13.10 10.59 19.13
CA ALA A 206 14.48 10.33 18.72
C ALA A 206 14.94 11.28 17.61
N ILE A 207 14.11 11.56 16.60
CA ILE A 207 14.45 12.53 15.55
C ILE A 207 14.47 13.97 16.10
N ARG A 208 13.53 14.34 16.99
CA ARG A 208 13.56 15.65 17.69
C ARG A 208 14.86 15.84 18.47
N TRP A 209 15.28 14.80 19.19
CA TRP A 209 16.54 14.80 19.94
C TRP A 209 17.76 14.96 19.02
N ALA A 210 17.86 14.14 17.97
CA ALA A 210 18.97 14.23 17.03
C ALA A 210 19.05 15.62 16.38
N ARG A 211 17.90 16.16 15.92
CA ARG A 211 17.84 17.51 15.36
C ARG A 211 18.20 18.59 16.37
N GLY A 212 17.76 18.46 17.63
CA GLY A 212 18.11 19.38 18.70
C GLY A 212 19.62 19.49 18.90
N LEU A 213 20.34 18.36 18.92
CA LEU A 213 21.80 18.32 19.06
C LEU A 213 22.53 18.99 17.89
N MET A 214 22.07 18.76 16.66
CA MET A 214 22.67 19.39 15.47
C MET A 214 22.35 20.90 15.42
N ALA A 215 21.12 21.28 15.78
CA ALA A 215 20.69 22.68 15.76
C ALA A 215 21.36 23.52 16.86
N SER A 216 21.68 22.92 18.01
CA SER A 216 22.45 23.60 19.06
C SER A 216 23.95 23.69 18.77
N GLY A 217 24.46 22.92 17.81
CA GLY A 217 25.88 22.83 17.48
C GLY A 217 26.68 21.94 18.45
N GLU A 218 26.01 21.14 19.28
CA GLU A 218 26.66 20.21 20.22
C GLU A 218 27.24 18.97 19.51
N ALA A 219 26.65 18.59 18.37
CA ALA A 219 27.03 17.38 17.63
C ALA A 219 27.01 17.59 16.12
N GLU A 220 28.00 17.04 15.43
CA GLU A 220 27.94 16.82 13.99
C GLU A 220 27.06 15.60 13.68
N PRO A 221 26.48 15.47 12.48
CA PRO A 221 25.63 14.32 12.15
C PRO A 221 26.31 12.96 12.39
N ALA A 222 27.61 12.87 12.07
CA ALA A 222 28.42 11.67 12.25
C ALA A 222 28.65 11.27 13.72
N ASP A 223 28.38 12.18 14.67
CA ASP A 223 28.55 11.95 16.10
C ASP A 223 27.31 11.30 16.74
N ILE A 224 26.22 11.15 15.99
CA ILE A 224 24.89 10.78 16.50
C ILE A 224 24.48 9.38 15.99
N ALA A 225 24.11 8.50 16.90
CA ALA A 225 23.44 7.24 16.58
C ALA A 225 22.10 7.08 17.29
N ILE A 226 21.14 6.52 16.57
CA ILE A 226 19.93 5.92 17.11
C ILE A 226 20.08 4.41 16.93
N ALA A 227 19.82 3.62 17.97
CA ALA A 227 20.00 2.17 17.90
C ALA A 227 18.92 1.39 18.66
N ALA A 228 18.66 0.17 18.18
CA ALA A 228 17.80 -0.82 18.84
C ALA A 228 18.43 -2.22 18.76
N ALA A 229 18.04 -3.12 19.66
CA ALA A 229 18.39 -4.55 19.54
C ALA A 229 17.78 -5.16 18.27
N SER A 230 16.53 -4.80 17.93
CA SER A 230 15.86 -5.15 16.67
C SER A 230 15.36 -3.88 15.98
N THR A 231 15.76 -3.68 14.73
CA THR A 231 15.43 -2.47 13.97
C THR A 231 14.09 -2.56 13.23
N GLY A 232 13.59 -3.78 13.00
CA GLY A 232 12.41 -4.01 12.14
C GLY A 232 11.15 -3.27 12.59
N ASP A 233 10.90 -3.18 13.90
CA ASP A 233 9.74 -2.49 14.47
C ASP A 233 9.75 -0.97 14.23
N TYR A 234 10.91 -0.40 13.90
CA TYR A 234 11.12 1.04 13.76
C TYR A 234 11.51 1.45 12.34
N ASP A 235 11.94 0.53 11.48
CA ASP A 235 12.43 0.82 10.13
C ASP A 235 11.42 1.65 9.33
N ASP A 236 10.15 1.24 9.28
CA ASP A 236 9.10 1.94 8.53
C ASP A 236 8.79 3.33 9.14
N HIS A 237 8.80 3.43 10.48
CA HIS A 237 8.59 4.70 11.17
C HIS A 237 9.72 5.69 10.89
N LEU A 238 10.97 5.27 11.05
CA LEU A 238 12.14 6.12 10.84
C LEU A 238 12.33 6.49 9.38
N LEU A 239 11.93 5.61 8.44
CA LEU A 239 12.00 5.92 7.01
C LEU A 239 10.98 7.00 6.62
N ALA A 240 9.76 6.91 7.15
CA ALA A 240 8.74 7.95 6.96
C ALA A 240 9.18 9.28 7.60
N LEU A 241 9.72 9.23 8.82
CA LEU A 241 10.20 10.41 9.54
C LEU A 241 11.44 11.04 8.88
N ARG A 242 12.31 10.26 8.24
CA ARG A 242 13.46 10.76 7.46
C ARG A 242 13.00 11.74 6.37
N ALA A 243 11.97 11.35 5.63
CA ALA A 243 11.41 12.17 4.56
C ALA A 243 10.74 13.45 5.10
N ASP A 244 9.93 13.34 6.15
CA ASP A 244 9.26 14.50 6.76
C ASP A 244 10.24 15.46 7.44
N ALA A 245 11.25 14.92 8.15
CA ALA A 245 12.27 15.73 8.80
C ALA A 245 13.18 16.44 7.79
N ASN A 246 13.33 15.92 6.57
CA ASN A 246 14.41 16.28 5.67
C ASN A 246 15.77 16.17 6.39
N LEU A 247 16.05 14.99 6.94
CA LEU A 247 17.29 14.66 7.67
C LEU A 247 17.99 13.50 6.99
N ASP A 248 19.31 13.60 6.78
CA ASP A 248 20.13 12.46 6.36
C ASP A 248 20.30 11.47 7.52
N LEU A 249 19.34 10.54 7.61
CA LEU A 249 19.36 9.40 8.52
C LEU A 249 19.74 8.14 7.74
N HIS A 250 20.97 7.67 7.95
CA HIS A 250 21.54 6.50 7.29
C HIS A 250 21.13 5.19 7.97
N PHE A 251 20.53 4.29 7.21
CA PHE A 251 20.16 2.94 7.65
C PHE A 251 21.34 2.00 7.43
N VAL A 252 22.12 1.73 8.49
CA VAL A 252 23.35 0.92 8.38
C VAL A 252 23.07 -0.51 7.88
N HIS A 253 21.89 -1.05 8.18
CA HIS A 253 21.43 -2.36 7.71
C HIS A 253 20.63 -2.32 6.40
N GLY A 254 20.58 -1.17 5.73
CA GLY A 254 19.85 -0.94 4.50
C GLY A 254 18.33 -0.75 4.68
N ILE A 255 17.69 -0.30 3.61
CA ILE A 255 16.23 -0.10 3.52
C ILE A 255 15.59 -1.24 2.72
N LYS A 256 14.32 -1.54 3.00
CA LYS A 256 13.54 -2.52 2.21
C LYS A 256 13.48 -2.06 0.75
N VAL A 257 13.72 -2.96 -0.20
CA VAL A 257 13.67 -2.61 -1.63
C VAL A 257 12.29 -2.08 -2.04
N THR A 258 11.22 -2.61 -1.43
CA THR A 258 9.83 -2.21 -1.63
C THR A 258 9.54 -0.77 -1.22
N THR A 259 10.43 -0.09 -0.49
CA THR A 259 10.27 1.33 -0.16
C THR A 259 10.79 2.27 -1.25
N THR A 260 11.39 1.72 -2.30
CA THR A 260 11.99 2.48 -3.40
C THR A 260 11.23 2.29 -4.70
N ARG A 261 11.35 3.25 -5.61
CA ARG A 261 10.71 3.19 -6.93
C ARG A 261 11.11 1.93 -7.71
N ASP A 262 12.39 1.58 -7.72
CA ASP A 262 12.91 0.41 -8.44
C ASP A 262 12.38 -0.91 -7.86
N GLY A 263 12.34 -1.03 -6.53
CA GLY A 263 11.75 -2.20 -5.89
C GLY A 263 10.22 -2.24 -6.01
N GLN A 264 9.54 -1.09 -6.08
CA GLN A 264 8.11 -1.02 -6.40
C GLN A 264 7.82 -1.49 -7.82
N ALA A 265 8.68 -1.20 -8.81
CA ALA A 265 8.55 -1.72 -10.17
C ALA A 265 8.64 -3.26 -10.18
N ALA A 266 9.65 -3.81 -9.48
CA ALA A 266 9.77 -5.26 -9.29
C ALA A 266 8.55 -5.85 -8.57
N ALA A 267 8.06 -5.21 -7.51
CA ALA A 267 6.89 -5.67 -6.75
C ALA A 267 5.59 -5.59 -7.57
N ALA A 268 5.42 -4.58 -8.43
CA ALA A 268 4.26 -4.47 -9.31
C ALA A 268 4.25 -5.60 -10.36
N LEU A 269 5.42 -5.97 -10.87
CA LEU A 269 5.55 -7.11 -11.77
C LEU A 269 5.24 -8.44 -11.06
N ALA A 270 5.81 -8.66 -9.87
CA ALA A 270 5.53 -9.84 -9.06
C ALA A 270 4.04 -9.98 -8.71
N ASP A 271 3.40 -8.87 -8.32
CA ASP A 271 1.96 -8.83 -7.99
C ASP A 271 1.09 -9.28 -9.18
N LEU A 272 1.43 -8.85 -10.39
CA LEU A 272 0.74 -9.30 -11.61
C LEU A 272 1.01 -10.79 -11.91
N LEU A 273 2.26 -11.25 -11.82
CA LEU A 273 2.60 -12.65 -12.12
C LEU A 273 2.05 -13.65 -11.11
N ILE A 274 1.91 -13.26 -9.84
CA ILE A 274 1.42 -14.11 -8.75
C ILE A 274 -0.09 -14.02 -8.62
N ARG A 275 -0.67 -12.82 -8.67
CA ARG A 275 -2.11 -12.58 -8.40
C ARG A 275 -2.96 -12.44 -9.66
N GLY A 276 -2.36 -12.56 -10.85
CA GLY A 276 -3.03 -12.52 -12.14
C GLY A 276 -3.31 -11.12 -12.68
N PHE A 277 -4.01 -11.02 -13.80
CA PHE A 277 -4.30 -9.74 -14.44
C PHE A 277 -5.34 -8.93 -13.67
N SER A 278 -5.20 -7.61 -13.69
CA SER A 278 -6.29 -6.66 -13.49
C SER A 278 -5.90 -5.34 -14.12
N GLN A 279 -6.89 -4.50 -14.43
CA GLN A 279 -6.63 -3.16 -14.95
C GLN A 279 -5.75 -2.34 -13.97
N THR A 280 -6.02 -2.41 -12.66
CA THR A 280 -5.26 -1.70 -11.63
C THR A 280 -3.81 -2.17 -11.56
N ARG A 281 -3.55 -3.49 -11.64
CA ARG A 281 -2.18 -4.02 -11.65
C ARG A 281 -1.44 -3.64 -12.92
N MET A 282 -2.10 -3.66 -14.09
CA MET A 282 -1.51 -3.21 -15.34
C MET A 282 -1.17 -1.72 -15.30
N ARG A 283 -2.09 -0.87 -14.83
CA ARG A 283 -1.86 0.59 -14.68
C ARG A 283 -0.67 0.85 -13.75
N ARG A 284 -0.60 0.14 -12.61
CA ARG A 284 0.51 0.25 -11.66
C ARG A 284 1.85 -0.15 -12.30
N LEU A 285 1.89 -1.30 -12.99
CA LEU A 285 3.10 -1.77 -13.68
C LEU A 285 3.54 -0.78 -14.76
N ALA A 286 2.62 -0.35 -15.63
CA ALA A 286 2.91 0.61 -16.69
C ALA A 286 3.43 1.95 -16.14
N ALA A 287 2.84 2.47 -15.05
CA ALA A 287 3.30 3.70 -14.43
C ALA A 287 4.75 3.60 -13.92
N LEU A 288 5.13 2.45 -13.34
CA LEU A 288 6.46 2.23 -12.77
C LEU A 288 7.51 1.86 -13.82
N CYS A 289 7.13 1.13 -14.87
CA CYS A 289 7.99 0.66 -15.97
C CYS A 289 7.94 1.56 -17.22
N SER A 290 7.38 2.77 -17.14
CA SER A 290 7.24 3.74 -18.24
C SER A 290 8.57 4.37 -18.73
N SER A 291 9.72 3.77 -18.43
CA SER A 291 11.01 4.24 -18.94
C SER A 291 11.13 4.11 -20.46
N GLU A 292 12.05 4.87 -21.07
CA GLU A 292 12.39 4.78 -22.52
C GLU A 292 12.83 3.38 -22.96
N THR A 293 13.11 2.48 -22.01
CA THR A 293 13.47 1.08 -22.24
C THR A 293 12.34 0.15 -21.79
N GLY A 294 12.01 -0.85 -22.62
CA GLY A 294 11.09 -1.94 -22.26
C GLY A 294 9.84 -2.01 -23.16
N PRO A 295 8.93 -2.97 -22.92
CA PRO A 295 7.80 -3.24 -23.81
C PRO A 295 6.81 -2.08 -23.93
N PHE A 296 6.66 -1.27 -22.87
CA PHE A 296 5.77 -0.10 -22.89
C PHE A 296 6.32 1.10 -23.67
N ALA A 297 7.62 1.13 -24.00
CA ALA A 297 8.24 2.27 -24.69
C ALA A 297 7.69 2.45 -26.11
N GLY A 298 7.16 1.38 -26.72
CA GLY A 298 6.50 1.43 -28.03
C GLY A 298 5.07 1.96 -28.01
N LEU A 299 4.49 2.24 -26.84
CA LEU A 299 3.12 2.76 -26.72
C LEU A 299 3.12 4.29 -26.58
N PRO A 300 2.11 4.99 -27.14
CA PRO A 300 2.04 6.44 -27.09
C PRO A 300 1.79 6.95 -25.66
N GLN A 301 2.21 8.19 -25.38
CA GLN A 301 1.94 8.82 -24.10
C GLN A 301 0.43 8.90 -23.86
N GLY A 302 -0.01 8.49 -22.67
CA GLY A 302 -1.44 8.48 -22.32
C GLY A 302 -2.24 7.30 -22.89
N TRP A 303 -1.58 6.27 -23.46
CA TRP A 303 -2.24 5.05 -23.96
C TRP A 303 -3.19 4.39 -22.94
N LEU A 304 -2.94 4.56 -21.64
CA LEU A 304 -3.79 4.04 -20.56
C LEU A 304 -5.24 4.53 -20.61
N ARG A 305 -5.56 5.55 -21.41
CA ARG A 305 -6.94 6.00 -21.69
C ARG A 305 -7.77 4.96 -22.45
N VAL A 306 -7.10 4.07 -23.19
CA VAL A 306 -7.72 2.98 -23.96
C VAL A 306 -8.32 1.92 -23.04
N LEU A 307 -7.83 1.83 -21.79
CA LEU A 307 -8.35 0.91 -20.80
C LEU A 307 -9.66 1.48 -20.20
N PRO A 308 -10.81 0.80 -20.33
CA PRO A 308 -12.08 1.29 -19.81
C PRO A 308 -12.04 1.44 -18.30
N THR A 309 -12.47 2.56 -17.74
CA THR A 309 -12.35 2.87 -16.31
C THR A 309 -12.94 1.81 -15.39
N ASP A 310 -14.00 1.13 -15.86
CA ASP A 310 -14.84 0.24 -15.04
C ASP A 310 -14.67 -1.25 -15.39
N ALA A 311 -13.82 -1.57 -16.38
CA ALA A 311 -13.55 -2.95 -16.78
C ALA A 311 -12.44 -3.56 -15.90
N PRO A 312 -12.71 -4.67 -15.18
CA PRO A 312 -11.72 -5.27 -14.26
C PRO A 312 -10.52 -5.87 -15.00
N LEU A 313 -10.73 -6.33 -16.24
CA LEU A 313 -9.73 -6.97 -17.09
C LEU A 313 -8.95 -8.08 -16.34
N ALA A 314 -9.69 -8.93 -15.62
CA ALA A 314 -9.13 -9.92 -14.70
C ALA A 314 -8.57 -11.18 -15.37
N SER A 315 -8.82 -11.39 -16.67
CA SER A 315 -8.40 -12.58 -17.41
C SER A 315 -7.84 -12.25 -18.78
N PRO A 316 -6.91 -13.07 -19.33
CA PRO A 316 -6.40 -12.89 -20.70
C PRO A 316 -7.52 -12.84 -21.75
N ALA A 317 -8.59 -13.61 -21.57
CA ALA A 317 -9.74 -13.59 -22.49
C ALA A 317 -10.48 -12.23 -22.48
N SER A 318 -10.60 -11.57 -21.32
CA SER A 318 -11.17 -10.22 -21.24
C SER A 318 -10.26 -9.17 -21.87
N TRP A 319 -8.94 -9.32 -21.76
CA TRP A 319 -7.98 -8.49 -22.49
C TRP A 319 -8.09 -8.69 -24.00
N GLN A 320 -8.17 -9.94 -24.46
CA GLN A 320 -8.35 -10.28 -25.86
C GLN A 320 -9.60 -9.59 -26.46
N ARG A 321 -10.75 -9.71 -25.79
CA ARG A 321 -12.01 -9.06 -26.22
C ARG A 321 -11.91 -7.54 -26.26
N LEU A 322 -11.18 -6.92 -25.34
CA LEU A 322 -10.92 -5.48 -25.38
C LEU A 322 -10.08 -5.15 -26.63
N LEU A 323 -8.94 -5.83 -26.79
CA LEU A 323 -8.00 -5.58 -27.89
C LEU A 323 -8.64 -5.80 -29.27
N ASP A 324 -9.53 -6.77 -29.42
CA ASP A 324 -10.20 -7.07 -30.69
C ASP A 324 -11.24 -6.01 -31.10
N ARG A 325 -11.67 -5.14 -30.17
CA ARG A 325 -12.59 -4.01 -30.44
C ARG A 325 -11.88 -2.69 -30.74
N LEU A 326 -10.59 -2.58 -30.41
CA LEU A 326 -9.85 -1.33 -30.56
C LEU A 326 -9.58 -1.03 -32.03
N THR A 327 -9.66 0.25 -32.35
CA THR A 327 -9.35 0.82 -33.66
C THR A 327 -8.25 1.87 -33.52
N ALA A 328 -7.71 2.35 -34.64
CA ALA A 328 -6.70 3.39 -34.64
C ALA A 328 -7.17 4.67 -33.91
N ASP A 329 -8.46 5.03 -34.04
CA ASP A 329 -9.04 6.26 -33.47
C ASP A 329 -9.11 6.26 -31.92
N ASP A 330 -9.07 5.08 -31.29
CA ASP A 330 -9.06 4.96 -29.83
C ASP A 330 -7.72 5.43 -29.23
N TRP A 331 -6.63 5.31 -30.01
CA TRP A 331 -5.28 5.63 -29.56
C TRP A 331 -4.97 7.13 -29.58
N PRO A 332 -4.16 7.64 -28.63
CA PRO A 332 -3.77 9.07 -28.54
C PRO A 332 -3.26 9.71 -29.82
N ASP A 333 -2.56 8.95 -30.64
CA ASP A 333 -1.89 9.36 -31.85
C ASP A 333 -2.58 8.85 -33.13
N ALA A 334 -3.80 8.32 -33.02
CA ALA A 334 -4.57 7.73 -34.12
C ALA A 334 -3.82 6.61 -34.88
N THR A 335 -2.88 5.92 -34.22
CA THR A 335 -2.11 4.80 -34.78
C THR A 335 -2.47 3.52 -34.04
N ASP A 336 -2.66 2.41 -34.76
CA ASP A 336 -3.01 1.14 -34.12
C ASP A 336 -1.80 0.50 -33.42
N HIS A 337 -1.80 0.58 -32.08
CA HIS A 337 -0.81 -0.06 -31.21
C HIS A 337 -1.29 -1.37 -30.57
N THR A 338 -2.44 -1.89 -31.02
CA THR A 338 -3.03 -3.14 -30.52
C THR A 338 -2.07 -4.34 -30.60
N PRO A 339 -1.27 -4.53 -31.68
CA PRO A 339 -0.30 -5.62 -31.74
C PRO A 339 0.77 -5.54 -30.64
N THR A 340 1.27 -4.34 -30.35
CA THR A 340 2.27 -4.10 -29.30
C THR A 340 1.68 -4.43 -27.92
N LEU A 341 0.50 -3.90 -27.60
CA LEU A 341 -0.15 -4.18 -26.32
C LEU A 341 -0.51 -5.66 -26.17
N ARG A 342 -0.92 -6.34 -27.25
CA ARG A 342 -1.17 -7.79 -27.25
C ARG A 342 0.08 -8.59 -26.88
N GLY A 343 1.22 -8.28 -27.49
CA GLY A 343 2.49 -8.94 -27.17
C GLY A 343 2.92 -8.77 -25.71
N ILE A 344 2.62 -7.62 -25.10
CA ILE A 344 2.85 -7.37 -23.66
C ILE A 344 1.98 -8.29 -22.81
N ILE A 345 0.68 -8.39 -23.13
CA ILE A 345 -0.27 -9.25 -22.40
C ILE A 345 0.13 -10.72 -22.54
N ASP A 346 0.50 -11.17 -23.74
CA ASP A 346 0.90 -12.55 -23.99
C ASP A 346 2.16 -12.95 -23.20
N LEU A 347 3.15 -12.05 -23.12
CA LEU A 347 4.36 -12.26 -22.34
C LEU A 347 4.04 -12.39 -20.84
N LEU A 348 3.21 -11.51 -20.30
CA LEU A 348 2.78 -11.54 -18.90
C LEU A 348 1.91 -12.77 -18.58
N ALA A 349 1.14 -13.26 -19.55
CA ALA A 349 0.26 -14.41 -19.38
C ALA A 349 1.00 -15.74 -19.19
N LYS A 350 2.30 -15.80 -19.50
CA LYS A 350 3.17 -16.93 -19.16
C LYS A 350 3.31 -17.14 -17.63
N GLY A 351 3.04 -16.10 -16.84
CA GLY A 351 3.03 -16.17 -15.38
C GLY A 351 4.41 -16.31 -14.73
N HIS A 352 4.44 -16.57 -13.43
CA HIS A 352 5.68 -16.67 -12.66
C HIS A 352 6.68 -17.76 -13.11
N PRO A 353 6.31 -18.88 -13.78
CA PRO A 353 7.30 -19.82 -14.30
C PRO A 353 8.27 -19.20 -15.33
N ALA A 354 7.84 -18.15 -16.04
CA ALA A 354 8.67 -17.38 -16.97
C ALA A 354 9.25 -16.10 -16.35
N ALA A 355 9.33 -16.00 -15.01
CA ALA A 355 9.73 -14.79 -14.31
C ALA A 355 11.11 -14.23 -14.71
N ASP A 356 12.07 -15.08 -15.10
CA ASP A 356 13.39 -14.62 -15.55
C ASP A 356 13.31 -13.87 -16.89
N GLU A 357 12.64 -14.47 -17.88
CA GLU A 357 12.37 -13.86 -19.20
C GLU A 357 11.58 -12.55 -19.04
N ILE A 358 10.48 -12.59 -18.29
CA ILE A 358 9.60 -11.44 -18.09
C ILE A 358 10.33 -10.32 -17.35
N GLY A 359 11.06 -10.64 -16.28
CA GLY A 359 11.82 -9.65 -15.53
C GLY A 359 12.87 -8.94 -16.38
N ALA A 360 13.62 -9.69 -17.20
CA ALA A 360 14.61 -9.13 -18.12
C ALA A 360 14.00 -8.24 -19.22
N ALA A 361 12.75 -8.52 -19.62
CA ALA A 361 12.05 -7.69 -20.58
C ALA A 361 11.55 -6.37 -19.96
N PHE A 362 10.92 -6.41 -18.79
CA PHE A 362 10.22 -5.25 -18.20
C PHE A 362 11.08 -4.37 -17.28
N LEU A 363 12.15 -4.91 -16.71
CA LEU A 363 12.97 -4.22 -15.72
C LEU A 363 14.38 -3.98 -16.24
N SER A 364 14.96 -2.85 -15.86
CA SER A 364 16.34 -2.49 -16.21
C SER A 364 17.08 -1.93 -15.00
N GLY A 365 18.42 -1.82 -15.11
CA GLY A 365 19.27 -1.25 -14.06
C GLY A 365 19.08 -1.89 -12.68
N ARG A 366 18.80 -1.05 -11.67
CA ARG A 366 18.65 -1.48 -10.28
C ARG A 366 17.38 -2.30 -10.03
N ALA A 367 16.29 -2.03 -10.76
CA ALA A 367 15.06 -2.82 -10.66
C ALA A 367 15.28 -4.27 -11.11
N LEU A 368 16.03 -4.48 -12.21
CA LEU A 368 16.40 -5.82 -12.67
C LEU A 368 17.36 -6.52 -11.71
N ALA A 369 18.29 -5.79 -11.09
CA ALA A 369 19.17 -6.35 -10.08
C ALA A 369 18.40 -6.83 -8.83
N VAL A 370 17.40 -6.05 -8.38
CA VAL A 370 16.49 -6.45 -7.30
C VAL A 370 15.70 -7.70 -7.69
N TRP A 371 15.16 -7.75 -8.90
CA TRP A 371 14.41 -8.90 -9.41
C TRP A 371 15.24 -10.19 -9.42
N ARG A 372 16.47 -10.14 -9.95
CA ARG A 372 17.39 -11.28 -9.97
C ARG A 372 17.73 -11.74 -8.56
N LYS A 373 17.99 -10.81 -7.65
CA LYS A 373 18.24 -11.13 -6.24
C LYS A 373 17.04 -11.82 -5.59
N ALA A 374 15.82 -11.43 -5.95
CA ALA A 374 14.59 -12.04 -5.45
C ALA A 374 14.39 -13.48 -5.97
N LEU A 375 14.73 -13.74 -7.25
CA LEU A 375 14.72 -15.09 -7.83
C LEU A 375 15.80 -16.01 -7.27
N LEU A 376 16.93 -15.45 -6.83
CA LEU A 376 17.99 -16.21 -6.14
C LEU A 376 17.61 -16.56 -4.70
N ALA A 377 16.80 -15.73 -4.03
CA ALA A 377 16.39 -15.94 -2.64
C ALA A 377 15.29 -17.02 -2.49
N GLY A 378 14.52 -17.31 -3.54
CA GLY A 378 13.44 -18.28 -3.46
C GLY A 378 12.75 -18.57 -4.80
N PRO A 379 11.80 -19.52 -4.82
CA PRO A 379 11.07 -19.87 -6.03
C PRO A 379 10.25 -18.69 -6.56
N SER A 380 10.06 -18.63 -7.89
CA SER A 380 9.37 -17.52 -8.55
C SER A 380 7.92 -17.31 -8.10
N GLY A 381 7.26 -18.35 -7.60
CA GLY A 381 5.91 -18.26 -7.02
C GLY A 381 5.86 -17.55 -5.66
N SER A 382 7.00 -17.21 -5.07
CA SER A 382 7.12 -16.51 -3.78
C SER A 382 7.82 -15.15 -3.89
N LEU A 383 7.84 -14.56 -5.10
CA LEU A 383 8.50 -13.28 -5.35
C LEU A 383 7.97 -12.14 -4.47
N ASP A 384 6.69 -12.18 -4.08
CA ASP A 384 6.12 -11.21 -3.15
C ASP A 384 6.79 -11.26 -1.77
N ALA A 385 6.99 -12.46 -1.22
CA ALA A 385 7.67 -12.67 0.05
C ALA A 385 9.18 -12.38 -0.02
N THR A 386 9.86 -12.79 -1.11
CA THR A 386 11.30 -12.53 -1.24
C THR A 386 11.58 -11.04 -1.48
N LEU A 387 10.77 -10.34 -2.26
CA LEU A 387 10.91 -8.89 -2.44
C LEU A 387 10.67 -8.11 -1.14
N ASP A 388 9.74 -8.55 -0.29
CA ASP A 388 9.46 -7.86 0.98
C ASP A 388 10.62 -7.95 1.99
N SER A 389 11.34 -9.08 2.00
CA SER A 389 12.49 -9.29 2.91
C SER A 389 13.79 -8.65 2.41
N LEU A 390 13.90 -8.39 1.10
CA LEU A 390 15.12 -7.87 0.51
C LEU A 390 15.40 -6.42 0.95
N LYS A 391 16.66 -6.20 1.34
CA LYS A 391 17.22 -4.88 1.65
C LYS A 391 18.27 -4.44 0.65
N GLN A 392 18.42 -3.13 0.52
CA GLN A 392 19.43 -2.48 -0.30
C GLN A 392 20.00 -1.23 0.40
N ASP A 393 21.12 -0.74 -0.10
CA ASP A 393 21.76 0.49 0.38
C ASP A 393 20.86 1.71 0.14
N ASP A 394 20.85 2.63 1.11
CA ASP A 394 19.97 3.82 1.14
C ASP A 394 20.61 5.08 0.52
N GLY A 395 21.80 4.95 -0.06
CA GLY A 395 22.55 6.01 -0.73
C GLY A 395 23.30 6.96 0.20
N LEU A 396 23.25 6.74 1.52
CA LEU A 396 23.92 7.59 2.50
C LEU A 396 25.21 6.96 3.04
N GLU A 397 26.07 7.80 3.62
CA GLU A 397 27.33 7.37 4.23
C GLU A 397 27.32 7.62 5.74
N ALA A 398 27.60 6.56 6.51
CA ALA A 398 27.57 6.56 7.97
C ALA A 398 28.58 7.54 8.61
N CYS A 399 29.62 7.94 7.89
CA CYS A 399 30.67 8.82 8.42
C CYS A 399 30.33 10.32 8.33
N VAL A 400 29.19 10.68 7.73
CA VAL A 400 28.75 12.07 7.53
C VAL A 400 27.27 12.29 7.86
N SER A 401 26.55 11.24 8.27
CA SER A 401 25.10 11.24 8.49
C SER A 401 24.78 10.75 9.90
N VAL A 402 23.60 11.13 10.42
CA VAL A 402 23.04 10.48 11.62
C VAL A 402 22.79 9.03 11.28
N ALA A 403 23.14 8.11 12.17
CA ALA A 403 23.08 6.69 11.86
C ALA A 403 21.98 5.97 12.65
N TRP A 404 21.08 5.29 11.94
CA TRP A 404 20.15 4.31 12.48
C TRP A 404 20.72 2.91 12.27
N MET A 405 20.93 2.16 13.35
CA MET A 405 21.64 0.90 13.29
C MET A 405 21.24 -0.10 14.38
N PRO A 406 21.47 -1.41 14.19
CA PRO A 406 21.35 -2.35 15.29
C PRO A 406 22.40 -2.06 16.37
N ALA A 407 22.07 -2.38 17.62
CA ALA A 407 22.96 -2.19 18.77
C ALA A 407 24.33 -2.86 18.58
N SER A 408 24.37 -4.01 17.91
CA SER A 408 25.60 -4.73 17.58
C SER A 408 26.53 -3.94 16.66
N ALA A 409 25.98 -3.18 15.70
CA ALA A 409 26.77 -2.31 14.84
C ALA A 409 27.30 -1.08 15.61
N LEU A 410 26.49 -0.54 16.52
CA LEU A 410 26.90 0.59 17.38
C LEU A 410 28.00 0.19 18.36
N ALA A 411 27.94 -1.01 18.94
CA ALA A 411 29.00 -1.53 19.81
C ALA A 411 30.36 -1.66 19.07
N ALA A 412 30.31 -1.95 17.77
CA ALA A 412 31.48 -2.04 16.89
C ALA A 412 31.99 -0.67 16.40
N SER A 413 31.10 0.30 16.17
CA SER A 413 31.42 1.68 15.75
C SER A 413 30.72 2.68 16.69
N PRO A 414 31.31 2.95 17.88
CA PRO A 414 30.70 3.82 18.88
C PRO A 414 30.52 5.26 18.39
N ARG A 415 29.50 5.95 18.93
CA ARG A 415 29.22 7.36 18.66
C ARG A 415 29.28 8.18 19.95
N ARG A 416 29.43 9.50 19.84
CA ARG A 416 29.49 10.42 20.99
C ARG A 416 28.14 10.59 21.65
N PHE A 417 27.09 10.70 20.84
CA PHE A 417 25.70 10.85 21.27
C PHE A 417 24.88 9.67 20.80
N VAL A 418 24.24 8.97 21.74
CA VAL A 418 23.51 7.73 21.47
C VAL A 418 22.10 7.80 22.03
N ARG A 419 21.13 7.37 21.22
CA ARG A 419 19.77 7.09 21.67
C ARG A 419 19.41 5.65 21.44
N LEU A 420 19.18 4.92 22.53
CA LEU A 420 18.75 3.53 22.53
C LEU A 420 17.23 3.48 22.62
N ILE A 421 16.57 2.93 21.60
CA ILE A 421 15.10 2.87 21.51
C ILE A 421 14.60 1.43 21.66
N GLY A 422 13.35 1.28 22.10
CA GLY A 422 12.72 -0.03 22.28
C GLY A 422 13.22 -0.78 23.52
N MET A 423 13.58 -0.07 24.60
CA MET A 423 13.98 -0.64 25.90
C MET A 423 12.79 -1.27 26.65
N ASN A 424 12.14 -2.23 26.00
CA ASN A 424 10.95 -2.93 26.47
C ASN A 424 11.30 -4.38 26.87
N SER A 425 10.52 -4.93 27.81
CA SER A 425 10.64 -6.34 28.23
C SER A 425 10.55 -7.25 27.01
N SER A 426 11.44 -8.24 26.96
CA SER A 426 11.51 -9.26 25.89
C SER A 426 11.84 -8.73 24.48
N ARG A 427 12.03 -7.41 24.32
CA ARG A 427 12.55 -6.80 23.09
C ARG A 427 14.02 -6.41 23.20
N TRP A 428 14.44 -6.00 24.40
CA TRP A 428 15.85 -5.79 24.71
C TRP A 428 16.08 -6.11 26.19
N PRO A 429 16.81 -7.18 26.53
CA PRO A 429 17.34 -8.18 25.61
C PRO A 429 16.23 -8.97 24.92
N ARG A 430 16.54 -9.47 23.73
CA ARG A 430 15.70 -10.41 22.98
C ARG A 430 15.73 -11.79 23.65
N GLY A 431 15.03 -12.77 23.07
CA GLY A 431 14.87 -14.10 23.66
C GLY A 431 16.19 -14.80 24.05
N ILE A 432 16.10 -15.91 24.78
CA ILE A 432 17.23 -16.56 25.49
C ILE A 432 18.51 -16.73 24.64
N SER A 433 18.41 -17.06 23.35
CA SER A 433 19.57 -17.23 22.47
C SER A 433 20.28 -15.91 22.11
N GLU A 434 19.55 -14.80 22.11
CA GLU A 434 20.04 -13.46 21.76
C GLU A 434 20.29 -12.58 22.99
N ASP A 435 19.88 -13.03 24.19
CA ASP A 435 20.04 -12.27 25.44
C ASP A 435 21.51 -11.97 25.77
N ARG A 436 22.37 -13.00 25.69
CA ARG A 436 23.81 -12.84 25.95
C ARG A 436 24.50 -11.81 25.04
N PRO A 437 24.37 -11.87 23.71
CA PRO A 437 24.96 -10.84 22.84
C PRO A 437 24.32 -9.46 23.07
N ASP A 438 23.00 -9.37 23.26
CA ASP A 438 22.33 -8.07 23.49
C ASP A 438 22.82 -7.36 24.76
N ARG A 439 23.07 -8.11 25.84
CA ARG A 439 23.65 -7.57 27.08
C ARG A 439 25.07 -7.08 26.88
N ARG A 440 25.91 -7.87 26.21
CA ARG A 440 27.30 -7.50 25.92
C ARG A 440 27.37 -6.25 25.04
N ASP A 441 26.53 -6.17 24.03
CA ASP A 441 26.50 -5.03 23.12
C ASP A 441 26.00 -3.78 23.86
N PHE A 442 24.99 -3.91 24.73
CA PHE A 442 24.53 -2.84 25.63
C PHE A 442 25.65 -2.35 26.57
N GLU A 443 26.34 -3.24 27.28
CA GLU A 443 27.48 -2.90 28.15
C GLU A 443 28.61 -2.21 27.38
N THR A 444 28.89 -2.68 26.16
CA THR A 444 29.90 -2.06 25.29
C THR A 444 29.50 -0.65 24.90
N ILE A 445 28.24 -0.40 24.55
CA ILE A 445 27.74 0.94 24.21
C ILE A 445 27.88 1.88 25.41
N LEU A 446 27.51 1.44 26.61
CA LEU A 446 27.66 2.24 27.83
C LEU A 446 29.13 2.62 28.09
N ALA A 447 30.06 1.68 27.87
CA ALA A 447 31.48 1.88 28.14
C ALA A 447 32.23 2.68 27.07
N THR A 448 31.66 2.84 25.86
CA THR A 448 32.33 3.46 24.70
C THR A 448 31.72 4.79 24.26
N THR A 449 30.49 5.10 24.66
CA THR A 449 29.83 6.38 24.32
C THR A 449 30.42 7.49 25.18
N SER A 450 30.93 8.57 24.57
CA SER A 450 31.68 9.58 25.32
C SER A 450 30.81 10.61 26.05
N ASP A 451 29.71 11.07 25.44
CA ASP A 451 29.04 12.30 25.89
C ASP A 451 27.65 12.01 26.48
N GLN A 452 26.75 11.38 25.72
CA GLN A 452 25.36 11.19 26.17
C GLN A 452 24.73 9.87 25.69
N ILE A 453 23.97 9.23 26.57
CA ILE A 453 23.08 8.11 26.27
C ILE A 453 21.65 8.43 26.73
N VAL A 454 20.70 8.38 25.80
CA VAL A 454 19.26 8.45 26.09
C VAL A 454 18.66 7.07 25.87
N MET A 455 18.14 6.44 26.93
CA MET A 455 17.43 5.16 26.85
C MET A 455 15.93 5.41 26.82
N SER A 456 15.26 5.02 25.74
CA SER A 456 13.82 5.21 25.57
C SER A 456 13.05 3.89 25.46
N ARG A 457 11.79 3.95 25.89
CA ARG A 457 10.83 2.86 25.71
C ARG A 457 9.43 3.36 25.36
N ALA A 458 8.69 2.54 24.62
CA ALA A 458 7.27 2.73 24.38
C ALA A 458 6.45 2.17 25.55
N ARG A 459 5.43 2.91 25.99
CA ARG A 459 4.48 2.45 27.02
C ARG A 459 3.41 1.52 26.46
N ARG A 460 3.05 1.70 25.18
CA ARG A 460 2.04 0.89 24.49
C ARG A 460 2.46 0.48 23.09
N ASP A 461 1.95 -0.64 22.61
CA ASP A 461 2.05 -1.03 21.20
C ASP A 461 1.03 -0.28 20.32
N SER A 462 0.97 -0.64 19.04
CA SER A 462 0.06 -0.07 18.04
C SER A 462 -1.42 -0.37 18.33
N GLU A 463 -1.73 -1.47 19.03
CA GLU A 463 -3.08 -1.84 19.46
C GLU A 463 -3.45 -1.23 20.82
N GLY A 464 -2.52 -0.52 21.45
CA GLY A 464 -2.72 0.10 22.75
C GLY A 464 -2.47 -0.83 23.95
N ARG A 465 -1.92 -2.04 23.77
CA ARG A 465 -1.55 -2.94 24.88
C ARG A 465 -0.35 -2.38 25.63
N LEU A 466 -0.29 -2.59 26.94
CA LEU A 466 0.83 -2.12 27.77
C LEU A 466 2.11 -2.92 27.49
N LEU A 467 3.22 -2.22 27.33
CA LEU A 467 4.54 -2.83 27.14
C LEU A 467 5.38 -2.76 28.42
N GLY A 468 5.87 -3.91 28.87
CA GLY A 468 6.75 -4.04 30.04
C GLY A 468 8.10 -3.34 29.85
N ARG A 469 8.76 -2.99 30.97
CA ARG A 469 10.10 -2.37 31.00
C ARG A 469 11.19 -3.40 30.76
N SER A 470 12.25 -3.02 30.04
CA SER A 470 13.44 -3.84 29.90
C SER A 470 14.10 -4.09 31.26
N ALA A 471 14.69 -5.27 31.43
CA ALA A 471 15.52 -5.62 32.59
C ALA A 471 16.91 -4.94 32.59
N LEU A 472 17.28 -4.26 31.49
CA LEU A 472 18.51 -3.46 31.39
C LEU A 472 18.33 -2.04 31.90
N LEU A 473 17.07 -1.59 32.06
CA LEU A 473 16.79 -0.31 32.68
C LEU A 473 16.94 -0.45 34.20
N GLY A 474 17.57 0.55 34.81
CA GLY A 474 17.63 0.69 36.26
C GLY A 474 16.26 0.96 36.90
N PRO A 475 16.24 1.36 38.19
CA PRO A 475 15.01 1.63 38.94
C PRO A 475 14.04 2.58 38.23
N ALA A 476 12.74 2.42 38.50
CA ALA A 476 11.71 3.18 37.81
C ALA A 476 11.63 4.67 38.15
N SER A 477 12.26 5.10 39.24
CA SER A 477 12.16 6.47 39.79
C SER A 477 12.72 7.56 38.89
N ASP A 478 13.63 7.23 37.98
CA ASP A 478 14.42 8.22 37.24
C ASP A 478 13.98 8.35 35.76
N GLU A 479 12.82 7.77 35.40
CA GLU A 479 12.29 7.81 34.04
C GLU A 479 11.47 9.08 33.77
N ILE A 480 11.86 9.86 32.77
CA ILE A 480 11.15 11.05 32.32
C ILE A 480 9.93 10.64 31.48
N TYR A 481 8.74 11.02 31.93
CA TYR A 481 7.49 10.73 31.23
C TYR A 481 7.20 11.77 30.13
N ILE A 482 7.32 11.37 28.86
CA ILE A 482 6.97 12.23 27.72
C ILE A 482 5.50 12.02 27.33
N ARG A 483 4.70 13.08 27.47
CA ARG A 483 3.29 13.13 27.05
C ARG A 483 3.20 13.30 25.53
N ARG A 484 2.33 12.53 24.86
CA ARG A 484 2.13 12.63 23.40
C ARG A 484 1.67 14.01 22.94
N ASN A 485 0.92 14.71 23.78
CA ASN A 485 0.42 16.06 23.54
C ASN A 485 1.26 17.13 24.24
N ALA A 486 2.45 16.80 24.75
CA ALA A 486 3.36 17.84 25.22
C ALA A 486 3.79 18.70 24.04
N VAL A 487 3.89 20.01 24.25
CA VAL A 487 4.52 20.92 23.30
C VAL A 487 6.01 20.54 23.26
N PRO A 488 6.53 20.05 22.12
CA PRO A 488 7.93 19.65 22.05
C PRO A 488 8.84 20.87 22.13
N VAL A 489 10.01 20.68 22.74
CA VAL A 489 11.04 21.73 22.88
C VAL A 489 11.57 22.11 21.49
N HIS A 490 11.85 21.10 20.67
CA HIS A 490 12.39 21.23 19.32
C HIS A 490 11.50 20.50 18.32
N ALA A 491 11.24 21.13 17.17
CA ALA A 491 10.51 20.53 16.05
C ALA A 491 11.46 19.71 15.18
N PHE A 492 11.01 18.56 14.67
CA PHE A 492 11.82 17.78 13.74
C PHE A 492 11.52 18.05 12.25
N SER A 493 10.32 18.53 11.93
CA SER A 493 9.85 18.89 10.58
C SER A 493 9.02 20.19 10.62
N GLU A 494 8.65 20.69 9.44
CA GLU A 494 7.75 21.86 9.34
C GLU A 494 6.35 21.53 9.86
N THR A 495 5.85 20.32 9.57
CA THR A 495 4.57 19.84 10.13
C THR A 495 4.64 19.78 11.65
N ASP A 496 5.75 19.29 12.19
CA ASP A 496 5.97 19.17 13.63
C ASP A 496 6.13 20.53 14.32
N ARG A 497 6.59 21.55 13.59
CA ARG A 497 6.75 22.92 14.07
C ARG A 497 5.44 23.50 14.59
N LEU A 498 4.32 23.18 13.94
CA LEU A 498 3.00 23.64 14.37
C LEU A 498 2.64 23.11 15.78
N MET A 499 3.10 21.92 16.14
CA MET A 499 2.97 21.41 17.51
C MET A 499 3.99 22.05 18.47
N ALA A 500 5.22 22.30 18.01
CA ALA A 500 6.28 22.93 18.80
C ALA A 500 6.05 24.42 19.08
N ARG A 501 5.27 25.10 18.24
CA ARG A 501 5.01 26.54 18.26
C ARG A 501 3.50 26.80 18.14
N PRO A 502 2.71 26.48 19.18
CA PRO A 502 1.25 26.62 19.14
C PRO A 502 0.79 28.07 18.87
N ASP A 503 1.55 29.07 19.30
CA ASP A 503 1.25 30.49 19.03
C ASP A 503 1.39 30.85 17.55
N GLU A 504 2.32 30.21 16.85
CA GLU A 504 2.49 30.36 15.39
C GLU A 504 1.32 29.68 14.67
N PHE A 505 1.01 28.44 15.03
CA PHE A 505 -0.14 27.71 14.49
C PHE A 505 -1.46 28.46 14.72
N ALA A 506 -1.68 29.06 15.88
CA ALA A 506 -2.90 29.81 16.18
C ALA A 506 -3.12 31.05 15.29
N ARG A 507 -2.04 31.58 14.67
CA ARG A 507 -2.09 32.74 13.75
C ARG A 507 -2.15 32.33 12.28
N ASP A 508 -1.97 31.04 11.99
CA ASP A 508 -2.05 30.54 10.63
C ASP A 508 -3.48 30.65 10.09
N SER A 509 -3.60 31.11 8.85
CA SER A 509 -4.90 31.35 8.20
C SER A 509 -5.73 30.07 8.06
N GLN A 510 -5.08 28.94 7.77
CA GLN A 510 -5.74 27.65 7.64
C GLN A 510 -6.20 27.13 9.01
N ALA A 511 -5.38 27.28 10.05
CA ALA A 511 -5.75 26.93 11.42
C ALA A 511 -6.93 27.76 11.94
N ILE A 512 -6.95 29.07 11.68
CA ILE A 512 -8.07 29.96 12.03
C ILE A 512 -9.33 29.51 11.27
N SER A 513 -9.22 29.22 9.99
CA SER A 513 -10.34 28.74 9.17
C SER A 513 -10.89 27.41 9.68
N ALA A 514 -10.03 26.42 9.92
CA ALA A 514 -10.42 25.10 10.42
C ALA A 514 -11.05 25.18 11.82
N THR A 515 -10.49 25.98 12.72
CA THR A 515 -11.04 26.18 14.07
C THR A 515 -12.39 26.89 14.01
N THR A 516 -12.54 27.87 13.11
CA THR A 516 -13.79 28.57 12.87
C THR A 516 -14.86 27.63 12.33
N ALA A 517 -14.53 26.83 11.31
CA ALA A 517 -15.41 25.80 10.75
C ALA A 517 -15.88 24.80 11.81
N TRP A 518 -14.95 24.26 12.60
CA TRP A 518 -15.25 23.35 13.71
C TRP A 518 -16.21 23.98 14.72
N ARG A 519 -15.95 25.22 15.16
CA ARG A 519 -16.84 25.95 16.08
C ARG A 519 -18.23 26.16 15.47
N ASN A 520 -18.30 26.52 14.20
CA ASN A 520 -19.55 26.78 13.49
C ASN A 520 -20.42 25.53 13.35
N TRP A 521 -19.83 24.35 13.11
CA TRP A 521 -20.54 23.08 13.11
C TRP A 521 -21.21 22.76 14.45
N HIS A 522 -20.70 23.30 15.57
CA HIS A 522 -21.26 23.12 16.91
C HIS A 522 -22.36 24.13 17.26
N ARG A 523 -22.64 25.13 16.41
CA ARG A 523 -23.73 26.08 16.60
C ARG A 523 -25.04 25.53 16.03
N LYS A 524 -26.18 25.98 16.57
CA LYS A 524 -27.52 25.63 16.06
C LYS A 524 -27.93 26.46 14.84
N GLU A 525 -27.56 27.75 14.84
CA GLU A 525 -27.80 28.67 13.73
C GLU A 525 -27.05 28.24 12.46
N ILE A 526 -27.57 28.60 11.29
CA ILE A 526 -26.87 28.46 10.01
C ILE A 526 -25.72 29.46 9.94
N THR A 527 -24.56 29.00 9.49
CA THR A 527 -23.32 29.75 9.36
C THR A 527 -22.79 29.65 7.93
N PRO A 528 -21.77 30.44 7.54
CA PRO A 528 -21.13 30.31 6.23
C PRO A 528 -20.55 28.92 5.91
N HIS A 529 -20.38 28.04 6.92
CA HIS A 529 -19.82 26.69 6.74
C HIS A 529 -20.90 25.61 6.58
N ASP A 530 -22.18 26.01 6.49
CA ASP A 530 -23.32 25.09 6.39
C ASP A 530 -23.99 25.13 5.00
N GLY A 531 -23.31 25.70 3.99
CA GLY A 531 -23.80 25.74 2.60
C GLY A 531 -24.37 27.09 2.14
N LEU A 532 -24.12 28.17 2.88
CA LEU A 532 -24.46 29.52 2.43
C LEU A 532 -23.46 30.01 1.39
N VAL A 533 -23.98 30.45 0.25
CA VAL A 533 -23.22 31.16 -0.79
C VAL A 533 -23.89 32.48 -1.13
N ARG A 534 -23.23 33.33 -1.91
CA ARG A 534 -23.85 34.57 -2.39
C ARG A 534 -25.09 34.27 -3.25
N ALA A 535 -26.10 35.14 -3.16
CA ALA A 535 -27.24 35.10 -4.07
C ALA A 535 -26.79 35.21 -5.54
N ASP A 536 -27.57 34.61 -6.43
CA ASP A 536 -27.35 34.56 -7.87
C ASP A 536 -25.94 34.08 -8.25
N HIS A 537 -25.44 33.08 -7.51
CA HIS A 537 -24.17 32.46 -7.84
C HIS A 537 -24.26 31.82 -9.25
N PRO A 538 -23.36 32.13 -10.20
CA PRO A 538 -23.44 31.65 -11.59
C PRO A 538 -23.54 30.14 -11.71
N LEU A 539 -22.82 29.41 -10.86
CA LEU A 539 -22.89 27.94 -10.81
C LEU A 539 -24.30 27.45 -10.45
N LEU A 540 -24.97 28.09 -9.48
CA LEU A 540 -26.32 27.70 -9.06
C LEU A 540 -27.34 27.99 -10.16
N GLN A 541 -27.23 29.16 -10.81
CA GLN A 541 -28.06 29.49 -11.96
C GLN A 541 -27.86 28.50 -13.13
N ALA A 542 -26.61 28.11 -13.41
CA ALA A 542 -26.31 27.14 -14.45
C ALA A 542 -26.90 25.75 -14.17
N ILE A 543 -26.76 25.23 -12.94
CA ILE A 543 -27.30 23.91 -12.59
C ILE A 543 -28.82 23.91 -12.40
N LEU A 544 -29.45 25.06 -12.13
CA LEU A 544 -30.91 25.19 -12.11
C LEU A 544 -31.48 25.29 -13.53
N GLY A 545 -30.77 25.93 -14.46
CA GLY A 545 -31.19 26.11 -15.86
C GLY A 545 -30.98 24.91 -16.77
N ARG A 546 -30.26 23.87 -16.34
CA ARG A 546 -30.11 22.62 -17.09
C ARG A 546 -31.43 21.84 -17.12
N THR A 547 -31.55 20.93 -18.10
CA THR A 547 -32.58 19.89 -18.07
C THR A 547 -32.32 18.94 -16.91
N GLN A 548 -33.31 18.75 -16.06
CA GLN A 548 -33.28 17.94 -14.84
C GLN A 548 -33.85 16.55 -15.12
N SER A 549 -33.55 15.59 -14.24
CA SER A 549 -34.28 14.33 -14.12
C SER A 549 -35.11 14.31 -12.82
N ALA A 550 -36.08 13.40 -12.72
CA ALA A 550 -36.87 13.21 -11.50
C ALA A 550 -35.96 12.95 -10.28
N SER A 551 -34.94 12.10 -10.41
CA SER A 551 -33.97 11.84 -9.33
C SER A 551 -33.17 13.08 -8.95
N SER A 552 -32.85 13.95 -9.91
CA SER A 552 -32.14 15.20 -9.61
C SER A 552 -33.01 16.24 -8.91
N LEU A 553 -34.30 16.31 -9.24
CA LEU A 553 -35.26 17.17 -8.56
C LEU A 553 -35.58 16.66 -7.16
N ARG A 554 -35.71 15.35 -6.98
CA ARG A 554 -35.78 14.72 -5.65
C ARG A 554 -34.56 15.07 -4.82
N LEU A 555 -33.35 15.02 -5.40
CA LEU A 555 -32.12 15.41 -4.71
C LEU A 555 -32.14 16.90 -4.35
N LEU A 556 -32.58 17.77 -5.26
CA LEU A 556 -32.76 19.20 -4.97
C LEU A 556 -33.71 19.42 -3.78
N LEU A 557 -34.84 18.72 -3.72
CA LEU A 557 -35.84 18.89 -2.66
C LEU A 557 -35.37 18.31 -1.32
N ARG A 558 -34.70 17.16 -1.32
CA ARG A 558 -34.36 16.41 -0.10
C ARG A 558 -32.94 16.65 0.42
N SER A 559 -32.05 17.21 -0.40
CA SER A 559 -30.68 17.58 -0.04
C SER A 559 -30.12 18.63 -1.03
N PRO A 560 -30.54 19.92 -0.92
CA PRO A 560 -30.01 20.99 -1.77
C PRO A 560 -28.48 21.07 -1.78
N LEU A 561 -27.83 20.87 -0.63
CA LEU A 561 -26.38 20.77 -0.54
C LEU A 561 -25.82 19.63 -1.40
N GLY A 562 -26.40 18.43 -1.29
CA GLY A 562 -26.02 17.27 -2.10
C GLY A 562 -26.25 17.48 -3.60
N PHE A 563 -27.31 18.20 -3.98
CA PHE A 563 -27.57 18.62 -5.35
C PHE A 563 -26.44 19.50 -5.90
N VAL A 564 -26.00 20.50 -5.12
CA VAL A 564 -24.88 21.38 -5.50
C VAL A 564 -23.57 20.60 -5.59
N TRP A 565 -23.31 19.68 -4.66
CA TRP A 565 -22.13 18.83 -4.72
C TRP A 565 -22.11 17.95 -5.98
N ARG A 566 -23.22 17.27 -6.29
CA ARG A 566 -23.31 16.35 -7.42
C ARG A 566 -23.30 17.06 -8.77
N TYR A 567 -24.06 18.14 -8.93
CA TYR A 567 -24.25 18.79 -10.23
C TYR A 567 -23.43 20.07 -10.41
N GLY A 568 -23.18 20.80 -9.32
CA GLY A 568 -22.33 22.00 -9.33
C GLY A 568 -20.85 21.66 -9.25
N MET A 569 -20.45 20.92 -8.20
CA MET A 569 -19.04 20.54 -7.99
C MET A 569 -18.64 19.27 -8.73
N ARG A 570 -19.61 18.54 -9.32
CA ARG A 570 -19.38 17.29 -10.06
C ARG A 570 -18.73 16.19 -9.21
N LEU A 571 -19.02 16.18 -7.90
CA LEU A 571 -18.57 15.12 -7.01
C LEU A 571 -19.29 13.81 -7.37
N ARG A 572 -18.52 12.73 -7.49
CA ARG A 572 -19.00 11.38 -7.76
C ARG A 572 -18.29 10.40 -6.84
N THR A 573 -19.02 9.39 -6.42
CA THR A 573 -18.44 8.25 -5.71
C THR A 573 -17.63 7.42 -6.71
N PRO A 574 -16.39 7.03 -6.40
CA PRO A 574 -15.66 6.08 -7.22
C PRO A 574 -16.43 4.76 -7.28
N GLU A 575 -16.76 4.27 -8.47
CA GLU A 575 -17.31 2.93 -8.63
C GLU A 575 -16.23 1.91 -8.26
N SER A 576 -16.58 0.93 -7.43
CA SER A 576 -15.61 -0.05 -6.95
C SER A 576 -15.23 -0.99 -8.10
N GLY A 577 -14.09 -0.73 -8.75
CA GLY A 577 -13.54 -1.57 -9.83
C GLY A 577 -13.03 -2.95 -9.38
N ALA A 578 -13.44 -3.44 -8.20
CA ALA A 578 -13.15 -4.78 -7.72
C ALA A 578 -14.28 -5.74 -8.16
N ASP A 579 -13.95 -6.98 -8.51
CA ASP A 579 -14.93 -8.00 -8.85
C ASP A 579 -15.98 -8.11 -7.74
N PRO A 580 -17.23 -7.65 -7.97
CA PRO A 580 -18.22 -7.56 -6.91
C PRO A 580 -18.63 -8.97 -6.52
N LEU A 581 -18.63 -9.32 -5.23
CA LEU A 581 -19.16 -10.62 -4.81
C LEU A 581 -20.65 -10.74 -5.16
N VAL A 582 -21.39 -9.63 -5.12
CA VAL A 582 -22.80 -9.50 -5.49
C VAL A 582 -22.96 -8.14 -6.17
N LEU A 583 -23.77 -8.05 -7.22
CA LEU A 583 -24.15 -6.74 -7.79
C LEU A 583 -24.83 -5.90 -6.71
N ASP A 584 -24.51 -4.61 -6.68
CA ASP A 584 -25.27 -3.68 -5.85
C ASP A 584 -26.70 -3.52 -6.37
N THR A 585 -27.54 -2.85 -5.58
CA THR A 585 -28.96 -2.70 -5.90
C THR A 585 -29.20 -1.90 -7.19
N LEU A 586 -28.29 -0.99 -7.54
CA LEU A 586 -28.38 -0.19 -8.77
C LEU A 586 -28.05 -1.06 -9.99
N ALA A 587 -26.92 -1.76 -9.96
CA ALA A 587 -26.48 -2.66 -11.00
C ALA A 587 -27.46 -3.83 -11.23
N MET A 588 -28.07 -4.36 -10.15
CA MET A 588 -29.15 -5.34 -10.30
C MET A 588 -30.38 -4.72 -10.98
N GLY A 589 -30.78 -3.50 -10.60
CA GLY A 589 -31.87 -2.79 -11.25
C GLY A 589 -31.63 -2.59 -12.74
N ASP A 590 -30.47 -2.03 -13.11
CA ASP A 590 -30.03 -1.85 -14.50
C ASP A 590 -30.14 -3.16 -15.31
N LEU A 591 -29.68 -4.29 -14.73
CA LEU A 591 -29.73 -5.60 -15.38
C LEU A 591 -31.17 -6.04 -15.65
N VAL A 592 -32.09 -5.81 -14.70
CA VAL A 592 -33.53 -6.09 -14.86
C VAL A 592 -34.13 -5.20 -15.94
N HIS A 593 -33.89 -3.88 -15.90
CA HIS A 593 -34.43 -2.94 -16.89
C HIS A 593 -33.96 -3.25 -18.32
N MET A 594 -32.66 -3.52 -18.51
CA MET A 594 -32.12 -3.91 -19.82
C MET A 594 -32.74 -5.23 -20.34
N THR A 595 -32.97 -6.19 -19.45
CA THR A 595 -33.60 -7.47 -19.81
C THR A 595 -35.08 -7.28 -20.16
N LEU A 596 -35.79 -6.45 -19.40
CA LEU A 596 -37.21 -6.12 -19.60
C LEU A 596 -37.43 -5.44 -20.95
N ASP A 597 -36.65 -4.40 -21.25
CA ASP A 597 -36.78 -3.63 -22.49
C ASP A 597 -36.58 -4.51 -23.73
N LEU A 598 -35.52 -5.34 -23.72
CA LEU A 598 -35.22 -6.25 -24.83
C LEU A 598 -36.29 -7.35 -24.99
N ALA A 599 -36.79 -7.91 -23.89
CA ALA A 599 -37.85 -8.91 -23.92
C ALA A 599 -39.16 -8.31 -24.46
N LEU A 600 -39.53 -7.12 -23.98
CA LEU A 600 -40.73 -6.41 -24.41
C LEU A 600 -40.69 -6.05 -25.89
N ALA A 601 -39.57 -5.48 -26.36
CA ALA A 601 -39.38 -5.16 -27.77
C ALA A 601 -39.47 -6.41 -28.69
N THR A 602 -39.09 -7.58 -28.16
CA THR A 602 -39.19 -8.86 -28.88
C THR A 602 -40.65 -9.34 -28.95
N LEU A 603 -41.40 -9.25 -27.84
CA LEU A 603 -42.82 -9.63 -27.78
C LEU A 603 -43.70 -8.73 -28.64
N GLU A 604 -43.45 -7.41 -28.66
CA GLU A 604 -44.18 -6.46 -29.49
C GLU A 604 -43.98 -6.73 -31.00
N LYS A 605 -42.80 -7.19 -31.41
CA LYS A 605 -42.55 -7.63 -32.79
C LYS A 605 -43.26 -8.95 -33.13
N ALA A 606 -43.62 -9.74 -32.13
CA ALA A 606 -44.19 -11.09 -32.27
C ALA A 606 -45.72 -11.15 -32.04
N GLY A 607 -46.41 -10.01 -32.02
CA GLY A 607 -47.87 -9.95 -31.89
C GLY A 607 -48.39 -9.11 -30.71
N GLY A 608 -47.49 -8.52 -29.91
CA GLY A 608 -47.86 -7.68 -28.77
C GLY A 608 -47.84 -8.43 -27.44
N LEU A 609 -47.46 -7.76 -26.36
CA LEU A 609 -47.45 -8.35 -25.03
C LEU A 609 -48.86 -8.79 -24.58
N ALA A 610 -49.90 -8.02 -24.94
CA ALA A 610 -51.28 -8.32 -24.56
C ALA A 610 -51.83 -9.64 -25.13
N ALA A 611 -51.23 -10.14 -26.22
CA ALA A 611 -51.63 -11.38 -26.88
C ALA A 611 -50.69 -12.57 -26.58
N ALA A 612 -49.59 -12.34 -25.85
CA ALA A 612 -48.60 -13.37 -25.54
C ALA A 612 -49.02 -14.23 -24.34
N ASP A 613 -48.81 -15.54 -24.43
CA ASP A 613 -48.98 -16.47 -23.31
C ASP A 613 -47.73 -16.51 -22.39
N ASP A 614 -47.88 -17.12 -21.22
CA ASP A 614 -46.80 -17.21 -20.22
C ASP A 614 -45.54 -17.90 -20.76
N ALA A 615 -45.68 -18.86 -21.69
CA ALA A 615 -44.54 -19.57 -22.27
C ALA A 615 -43.78 -18.70 -23.27
N GLN A 616 -44.51 -17.90 -24.07
CA GLN A 616 -43.94 -16.92 -24.98
C GLN A 616 -43.20 -15.81 -24.22
N ILE A 617 -43.78 -15.31 -23.12
CA ILE A 617 -43.14 -14.31 -22.24
C ILE A 617 -41.87 -14.89 -21.61
N ALA A 618 -41.94 -16.08 -21.03
CA ALA A 618 -40.78 -16.73 -20.41
C ALA A 618 -39.63 -16.99 -21.41
N GLY A 619 -39.97 -17.42 -22.64
CA GLY A 619 -39.00 -17.60 -23.72
C GLY A 619 -38.31 -16.30 -24.11
N ALA A 620 -39.07 -15.21 -24.29
CA ALA A 620 -38.52 -13.90 -24.63
C ALA A 620 -37.60 -13.34 -23.54
N VAL A 621 -37.95 -13.52 -22.26
CA VAL A 621 -37.10 -13.11 -21.12
C VAL A 621 -35.83 -13.93 -21.05
N GLN A 622 -35.90 -15.24 -21.30
CA GLN A 622 -34.71 -16.11 -21.29
C GLN A 622 -33.71 -15.68 -22.38
N ASP A 623 -34.17 -15.45 -23.60
CA ASP A 623 -33.32 -15.02 -24.70
C ASP A 623 -32.75 -13.61 -24.48
N ALA A 624 -33.56 -12.69 -23.93
CA ALA A 624 -33.11 -11.35 -23.57
C ALA A 624 -32.01 -11.39 -22.51
N ALA A 625 -32.21 -12.11 -21.41
CA ALA A 625 -31.23 -12.22 -20.33
C ALA A 625 -29.90 -12.81 -20.80
N ALA A 626 -29.94 -13.82 -21.68
CA ALA A 626 -28.73 -14.41 -22.25
C ALA A 626 -27.94 -13.40 -23.10
N ARG A 627 -28.62 -12.57 -23.89
CA ARG A 627 -27.98 -11.53 -24.72
C ARG A 627 -27.42 -10.39 -23.87
N ILE A 628 -28.17 -9.92 -22.87
CA ILE A 628 -27.71 -8.87 -21.95
C ILE A 628 -26.51 -9.35 -21.13
N ALA A 629 -26.49 -10.61 -20.67
CA ALA A 629 -25.36 -11.17 -19.94
C ALA A 629 -24.05 -11.08 -20.74
N VAL A 630 -24.08 -11.41 -22.04
CA VAL A 630 -22.90 -11.32 -22.91
C VAL A 630 -22.36 -9.89 -23.01
N VAL A 631 -23.25 -8.90 -23.15
CA VAL A 631 -22.87 -7.48 -23.18
C VAL A 631 -22.29 -7.06 -21.83
N TRP A 632 -22.97 -7.41 -20.74
CA TRP A 632 -22.58 -7.06 -19.38
C TRP A 632 -21.19 -7.60 -19.02
N GLU A 633 -20.92 -8.87 -19.30
CA GLU A 633 -19.63 -9.54 -19.07
C GLU A 633 -18.47 -8.97 -19.92
N SER A 634 -18.78 -8.13 -20.92
CA SER A 634 -17.79 -7.49 -21.79
C SER A 634 -17.48 -6.04 -21.41
N GLU A 635 -18.34 -5.43 -20.60
CA GLU A 635 -18.30 -4.00 -20.27
C GLU A 635 -18.15 -3.73 -18.77
N ARG A 636 -18.66 -4.63 -17.91
CA ARG A 636 -18.75 -4.45 -16.46
C ARG A 636 -18.12 -5.62 -15.71
N ALA A 637 -17.70 -5.38 -14.48
CA ALA A 637 -17.30 -6.46 -13.57
C ALA A 637 -18.51 -7.33 -13.20
N VAL A 638 -18.31 -8.65 -13.15
CA VAL A 638 -19.34 -9.61 -12.77
C VAL A 638 -18.91 -10.42 -11.55
N PRO A 639 -19.85 -10.89 -10.73
CA PRO A 639 -19.56 -11.83 -9.67
C PRO A 639 -18.91 -13.13 -10.13
N PRO A 640 -18.32 -13.92 -9.20
CA PRO A 640 -17.87 -15.27 -9.49
C PRO A 640 -18.98 -16.08 -10.19
N ALA A 641 -18.60 -16.93 -11.15
CA ALA A 641 -19.52 -17.57 -12.10
C ALA A 641 -20.78 -18.20 -11.46
N LEU A 642 -20.65 -18.81 -10.28
CA LEU A 642 -21.80 -19.39 -9.57
C LEU A 642 -22.80 -18.32 -9.10
N ILE A 643 -22.29 -17.23 -8.52
CA ILE A 643 -23.12 -16.11 -8.05
C ILE A 643 -23.71 -15.38 -9.25
N TRP A 644 -22.92 -15.17 -10.30
CA TRP A 644 -23.41 -14.51 -11.51
C TRP A 644 -24.57 -15.25 -12.17
N ARG A 645 -24.52 -16.59 -12.26
CA ARG A 645 -25.65 -17.39 -12.74
C ARG A 645 -26.91 -17.16 -11.90
N ARG A 646 -26.78 -17.17 -10.56
CA ARG A 646 -27.89 -16.87 -9.66
C ARG A 646 -28.43 -15.45 -9.86
N THR A 647 -27.55 -14.46 -10.04
CA THR A 647 -27.94 -13.07 -10.34
C THR A 647 -28.76 -12.98 -11.63
N LEU A 648 -28.36 -13.69 -12.68
CA LEU A 648 -29.14 -13.77 -13.92
C LEU A 648 -30.48 -14.50 -13.71
N ASP A 649 -30.53 -15.53 -12.88
CA ASP A 649 -31.78 -16.21 -12.52
C ASP A 649 -32.75 -15.26 -11.81
N ASP A 650 -32.25 -14.49 -10.83
CA ASP A 650 -33.03 -13.50 -10.09
C ASP A 650 -33.55 -12.40 -11.03
N ALA A 651 -32.71 -11.89 -11.95
CA ALA A 651 -33.10 -10.90 -12.95
C ALA A 651 -34.19 -11.42 -13.90
N ARG A 652 -34.10 -12.68 -14.33
CA ARG A 652 -35.14 -13.33 -15.15
C ARG A 652 -36.46 -13.43 -14.40
N ILE A 653 -36.43 -13.89 -13.15
CA ILE A 653 -37.65 -14.03 -12.32
C ILE A 653 -38.33 -12.67 -12.14
N LEU A 654 -37.57 -11.62 -11.81
CA LEU A 654 -38.11 -10.27 -11.65
C LEU A 654 -38.69 -9.74 -12.95
N THR A 655 -37.98 -9.92 -14.06
CA THR A 655 -38.45 -9.46 -15.38
C THR A 655 -39.73 -10.16 -15.81
N THR A 656 -39.80 -11.49 -15.66
CA THR A 656 -41.03 -12.25 -15.98
C THR A 656 -42.20 -11.75 -15.15
N ARG A 657 -42.01 -11.54 -13.84
CA ARG A 657 -43.05 -10.99 -12.97
C ARG A 657 -43.45 -9.58 -13.39
N ALA A 658 -42.51 -8.71 -13.74
CA ALA A 658 -42.81 -7.34 -14.19
C ALA A 658 -43.62 -7.30 -15.50
N LEU A 659 -43.42 -8.27 -16.39
CA LEU A 659 -44.18 -8.39 -17.64
C LEU A 659 -45.58 -8.97 -17.44
N THR A 660 -45.73 -9.95 -16.54
CA THR A 660 -47.01 -10.63 -16.26
C THR A 660 -47.87 -9.93 -15.20
N TYR A 661 -47.30 -8.99 -14.45
CA TYR A 661 -48.02 -8.23 -13.43
C TYR A 661 -49.06 -7.28 -14.05
N GLY A 662 -50.34 -7.48 -13.73
CA GLY A 662 -51.41 -6.58 -14.12
C GLY A 662 -52.78 -7.01 -13.60
N ASP A 663 -53.38 -6.17 -12.74
CA ASP A 663 -54.77 -6.32 -12.30
C ASP A 663 -55.78 -5.73 -13.30
N GLU A 664 -55.32 -4.92 -14.27
CA GLU A 664 -56.16 -4.27 -15.28
C GLU A 664 -55.69 -4.56 -16.72
N HIS A 665 -56.62 -5.06 -17.54
CA HIS A 665 -56.40 -5.38 -18.95
C HIS A 665 -56.89 -4.23 -19.84
N LEU A 666 -55.99 -3.66 -20.65
CA LEU A 666 -56.34 -2.69 -21.68
C LEU A 666 -56.59 -3.41 -23.02
N PRO A 667 -57.76 -3.23 -23.67
CA PRO A 667 -58.07 -3.88 -24.93
C PRO A 667 -57.17 -3.35 -26.06
N ASP A 668 -56.68 -4.27 -26.90
CA ASP A 668 -55.80 -4.00 -28.05
C ASP A 668 -54.61 -3.08 -27.71
N ALA A 669 -54.05 -3.21 -26.51
CA ALA A 669 -53.03 -2.32 -26.01
C ALA A 669 -51.66 -2.56 -26.65
N ARG A 670 -50.95 -1.46 -26.87
CA ARG A 670 -49.55 -1.46 -27.31
C ARG A 670 -48.65 -1.06 -26.15
N SER A 671 -47.64 -1.89 -25.88
CA SER A 671 -46.70 -1.68 -24.78
C SER A 671 -45.38 -1.11 -25.28
N PHE A 672 -44.81 -0.18 -24.53
CA PHE A 672 -43.52 0.45 -24.82
C PHE A 672 -42.66 0.39 -23.56
N GLY A 673 -41.40 -0.04 -23.72
CA GLY A 673 -40.39 -0.04 -22.67
C GLY A 673 -39.50 1.19 -22.76
N GLU A 674 -38.98 1.65 -21.62
CA GLU A 674 -37.92 2.67 -21.56
C GLU A 674 -38.20 3.91 -22.42
N VAL A 675 -39.42 4.43 -22.31
CA VAL A 675 -39.94 5.49 -23.20
C VAL A 675 -39.29 6.83 -22.87
N ALA A 676 -38.47 7.32 -23.79
CA ALA A 676 -37.74 8.59 -23.64
C ALA A 676 -38.66 9.82 -23.79
N PHE A 677 -38.43 10.86 -22.98
CA PHE A 677 -39.11 12.16 -23.09
C PHE A 677 -38.17 13.33 -22.76
N GLY A 678 -38.55 14.55 -23.17
CA GLY A 678 -37.90 15.78 -22.71
C GLY A 678 -36.50 16.05 -23.29
N GLY A 679 -36.15 15.41 -24.40
CA GLY A 679 -34.83 15.46 -25.02
C GLY A 679 -33.92 14.26 -24.70
N ALA A 680 -34.42 13.25 -23.98
CA ALA A 680 -33.68 12.00 -23.77
C ALA A 680 -33.56 11.20 -25.08
N THR A 681 -32.42 10.54 -25.29
CA THR A 681 -32.17 9.70 -26.47
C THR A 681 -32.89 8.36 -26.32
N PRO A 682 -33.69 7.90 -27.29
CA PRO A 682 -34.32 6.57 -27.23
C PRO A 682 -33.29 5.45 -27.07
N LYS A 683 -33.57 4.47 -26.18
CA LYS A 683 -32.68 3.30 -25.96
C LYS A 683 -32.82 2.22 -27.04
N ALA A 684 -33.94 2.19 -27.76
CA ALA A 684 -34.23 1.21 -28.80
C ALA A 684 -34.69 1.90 -30.10
N ASP A 685 -34.43 1.25 -31.25
CA ASP A 685 -34.95 1.65 -32.57
C ASP A 685 -36.47 1.41 -32.75
N ALA A 686 -37.18 1.11 -31.65
CA ALA A 686 -38.62 0.92 -31.67
C ALA A 686 -39.35 2.26 -31.89
N ALA A 687 -40.47 2.22 -32.62
CA ALA A 687 -41.29 3.41 -32.81
C ALA A 687 -41.84 3.91 -31.47
N SER A 688 -41.34 5.08 -31.02
CA SER A 688 -41.77 5.77 -29.81
C SER A 688 -43.23 6.27 -29.94
N PRO A 689 -44.01 6.30 -28.86
CA PRO A 689 -45.37 6.85 -28.87
C PRO A 689 -45.42 8.37 -29.13
N TRP A 690 -44.32 9.09 -28.91
CA TRP A 690 -44.18 10.52 -29.18
C TRP A 690 -42.76 10.90 -29.60
N ASP A 691 -42.59 12.15 -30.05
CA ASP A 691 -41.27 12.72 -30.31
C ASP A 691 -40.52 13.00 -29.00
N SER A 692 -39.56 12.14 -28.69
CA SER A 692 -38.70 12.23 -27.50
C SER A 692 -37.91 13.55 -27.40
N GLN A 693 -37.67 14.25 -28.52
CA GLN A 693 -36.93 15.51 -28.55
C GLN A 693 -37.76 16.71 -28.11
N THR A 694 -39.08 16.56 -27.99
CA THR A 694 -39.96 17.61 -27.50
C THR A 694 -39.60 17.97 -26.06
N PRO A 695 -39.20 19.22 -25.76
CA PRO A 695 -38.90 19.63 -24.39
C PRO A 695 -40.13 19.55 -23.50
N VAL A 696 -39.96 19.01 -22.29
CA VAL A 696 -41.02 18.98 -21.27
C VAL A 696 -40.66 19.98 -20.18
N GLU A 697 -41.51 20.99 -19.98
CA GLU A 697 -41.36 22.02 -18.95
C GLU A 697 -42.34 21.76 -17.81
N ILE A 698 -41.86 21.84 -16.57
CA ILE A 698 -42.74 21.80 -15.39
C ILE A 698 -43.35 23.21 -15.22
N PRO A 699 -44.67 23.37 -15.38
CA PRO A 699 -45.30 24.69 -15.44
C PRO A 699 -44.89 25.59 -14.27
N ALA A 700 -44.66 26.87 -14.56
CA ALA A 700 -44.34 27.91 -13.58
C ALA A 700 -43.08 27.69 -12.71
N THR A 701 -42.30 26.62 -12.87
CA THR A 701 -41.03 26.39 -12.13
C THR A 701 -39.78 26.85 -12.90
N GLY A 702 -39.89 26.95 -14.22
CA GLY A 702 -38.77 27.16 -15.14
C GLY A 702 -37.80 25.96 -15.23
N PHE A 703 -38.18 24.78 -14.72
CA PHE A 703 -37.42 23.55 -14.90
C PHE A 703 -37.87 22.81 -16.16
N ARG A 704 -36.89 22.32 -16.91
CA ARG A 704 -37.09 21.31 -17.95
C ARG A 704 -36.78 19.94 -17.35
N ILE A 705 -37.55 18.93 -17.71
CA ILE A 705 -37.36 17.56 -17.25
C ILE A 705 -37.19 16.61 -18.44
N ALA A 706 -36.25 15.68 -18.31
CA ALA A 706 -36.04 14.58 -19.24
C ALA A 706 -35.83 13.28 -18.46
N GLY A 707 -36.15 12.16 -19.09
CA GLY A 707 -36.01 10.85 -18.49
C GLY A 707 -36.57 9.74 -19.34
N TYR A 708 -36.78 8.61 -18.70
CA TYR A 708 -37.36 7.40 -19.27
C TYR A 708 -38.53 6.97 -18.40
N ILE A 709 -39.57 6.44 -19.02
CA ILE A 709 -40.68 5.76 -18.36
C ILE A 709 -40.44 4.26 -18.55
N ASP A 710 -40.34 3.49 -17.47
CA ASP A 710 -39.96 2.07 -17.56
C ASP A 710 -40.89 1.26 -18.45
N ARG A 711 -42.21 1.43 -18.27
CA ARG A 711 -43.23 0.82 -19.14
C ARG A 711 -44.45 1.72 -19.30
N LEU A 712 -44.91 1.84 -20.54
CA LEU A 712 -46.14 2.53 -20.92
C LEU A 712 -47.01 1.60 -21.76
N ASP A 713 -48.25 1.36 -21.33
CA ASP A 713 -49.25 0.63 -22.11
C ASP A 713 -50.33 1.59 -22.59
N ILE A 714 -50.59 1.68 -23.89
CA ILE A 714 -51.63 2.56 -24.47
C ILE A 714 -52.72 1.68 -25.09
N ALA A 715 -53.98 1.89 -24.71
CA ALA A 715 -55.12 1.16 -25.28
C ALA A 715 -55.25 1.42 -26.78
N GLY A 716 -55.82 0.47 -27.54
CA GLY A 716 -55.93 0.57 -28.99
C GLY A 716 -56.74 1.79 -29.50
N ASP A 717 -57.62 2.35 -28.64
CA ASP A 717 -58.38 3.57 -28.93
C ASP A 717 -57.65 4.87 -28.54
N GLY A 718 -56.48 4.77 -27.91
CA GLY A 718 -55.65 5.87 -27.44
C GLY A 718 -56.22 6.66 -26.26
N LYS A 719 -57.35 6.26 -25.67
CA LYS A 719 -58.04 7.03 -24.62
C LYS A 719 -57.58 6.70 -23.20
N ARG A 720 -56.93 5.55 -23.03
CA ARG A 720 -56.41 5.08 -21.74
C ARG A 720 -54.95 4.71 -21.88
N ALA A 721 -54.16 5.08 -20.88
CA ALA A 721 -52.77 4.65 -20.76
C ALA A 721 -52.49 4.19 -19.32
N LEU A 722 -51.62 3.19 -19.18
CA LEU A 722 -51.06 2.76 -17.90
C LEU A 722 -49.57 3.07 -17.92
N VAL A 723 -49.12 3.82 -16.90
CA VAL A 723 -47.71 4.12 -16.66
C VAL A 723 -47.25 3.23 -15.52
N ARG A 724 -46.20 2.45 -15.74
CA ARG A 724 -45.62 1.54 -14.75
C ARG A 724 -44.14 1.88 -14.60
N ASP A 725 -43.79 2.36 -13.42
CA ASP A 725 -42.42 2.50 -12.93
C ASP A 725 -42.18 1.32 -11.99
N PHE A 726 -41.03 0.68 -12.08
CA PHE A 726 -40.70 -0.49 -11.26
C PHE A 726 -39.77 -0.05 -10.12
N PRO A 727 -40.32 0.46 -9.00
CA PRO A 727 -39.49 0.95 -7.92
C PRO A 727 -38.68 -0.18 -7.29
N ARG A 728 -37.54 0.22 -6.73
CA ARG A 728 -36.63 -0.68 -6.01
C ARG A 728 -37.20 -1.20 -4.69
N ASP A 729 -38.24 -0.56 -4.18
CA ASP A 729 -38.90 -0.88 -2.92
C ASP A 729 -40.20 -1.67 -3.18
N GLN A 730 -40.51 -2.66 -2.35
CA GLN A 730 -41.69 -3.55 -2.51
C GLN A 730 -43.01 -2.89 -2.12
N VAL A 731 -43.22 -1.63 -2.51
CA VAL A 731 -44.40 -0.85 -2.16
C VAL A 731 -45.04 -0.33 -3.44
N ASP A 732 -46.32 -0.65 -3.61
CA ASP A 732 -47.15 -0.07 -4.68
C ASP A 732 -47.74 1.26 -4.20
N PHE A 733 -47.50 2.33 -4.95
CA PHE A 733 -48.05 3.65 -4.69
C PHE A 733 -49.00 4.03 -5.81
N GLN A 734 -50.30 4.04 -5.52
CA GLN A 734 -51.31 4.51 -6.46
C GLN A 734 -51.50 6.02 -6.37
N LEU A 735 -51.28 6.70 -7.50
CA LEU A 735 -51.49 8.14 -7.60
C LEU A 735 -52.95 8.43 -7.95
N GLY A 736 -53.78 8.69 -6.92
CA GLY A 736 -55.22 8.88 -7.09
C GLY A 736 -55.62 10.16 -7.84
N ASP A 737 -54.91 11.26 -7.62
CA ASP A 737 -55.10 12.54 -8.34
C ASP A 737 -53.73 13.09 -8.79
N PRO A 738 -53.30 12.75 -10.02
CA PRO A 738 -52.03 13.22 -10.58
C PRO A 738 -51.96 14.74 -10.76
N GLU A 739 -53.08 15.40 -11.07
CA GLU A 739 -53.09 16.85 -11.32
C GLU A 739 -52.93 17.64 -10.02
N ALA A 740 -53.62 17.24 -8.96
CA ALA A 740 -53.45 17.83 -7.64
C ALA A 740 -52.01 17.62 -7.12
N THR A 741 -51.48 16.41 -7.24
CA THR A 741 -50.11 16.10 -6.80
C THR A 741 -49.06 16.89 -7.60
N LEU A 742 -49.25 17.03 -8.91
CA LEU A 742 -48.36 17.85 -9.74
C LEU A 742 -48.39 19.33 -9.33
N THR A 743 -49.55 19.83 -8.92
CA THR A 743 -49.71 21.21 -8.42
C THR A 743 -48.92 21.41 -7.13
N GLU A 744 -48.99 20.48 -6.18
CA GLU A 744 -48.24 20.53 -4.93
C GLU A 744 -46.72 20.46 -5.18
N ILE A 745 -46.25 19.50 -5.98
CA ILE A 745 -44.83 19.35 -6.34
C ILE A 745 -44.31 20.61 -7.04
N THR A 746 -45.11 21.23 -7.89
CA THR A 746 -44.77 22.49 -8.57
C THR A 746 -44.48 23.61 -7.58
N GLY A 747 -45.30 23.74 -6.52
CA GLY A 747 -45.09 24.72 -5.45
C GLY A 747 -43.76 24.50 -4.71
N TYR A 748 -43.48 23.25 -4.33
CA TYR A 748 -42.23 22.90 -3.66
C TYR A 748 -41.00 23.17 -4.52
N LEU A 749 -41.07 22.87 -5.83
CA LEU A 749 -39.98 23.12 -6.77
C LEU A 749 -39.72 24.62 -6.98
N GLN A 750 -40.76 25.46 -7.01
CA GLN A 750 -40.61 26.92 -7.06
C GLN A 750 -39.88 27.43 -5.81
N ALA A 751 -40.31 27.00 -4.63
CA ALA A 751 -39.69 27.38 -3.37
C ALA A 751 -38.22 26.92 -3.29
N ALA A 752 -37.93 25.67 -3.68
CA ALA A 752 -36.57 25.14 -3.71
C ALA A 752 -35.67 25.89 -4.69
N ARG A 753 -36.18 26.27 -5.86
CA ARG A 753 -35.45 27.11 -6.82
C ARG A 753 -35.12 28.47 -6.22
N ALA A 754 -36.09 29.15 -5.60
CA ALA A 754 -35.89 30.46 -4.98
C ALA A 754 -34.88 30.40 -3.83
N ASN A 755 -34.95 29.38 -2.98
CA ASN A 755 -34.00 29.15 -1.90
C ASN A 755 -32.57 28.99 -2.44
N LEU A 756 -32.38 28.16 -3.47
CA LEU A 756 -31.06 27.95 -4.04
C LEU A 756 -30.54 29.22 -4.76
N GLN A 757 -31.41 29.97 -5.45
CA GLN A 757 -31.04 31.25 -6.07
C GLN A 757 -30.63 32.31 -5.05
N SER A 758 -31.25 32.32 -3.85
CA SER A 758 -30.84 33.20 -2.75
C SER A 758 -29.54 32.76 -2.06
N GLY A 759 -28.96 31.62 -2.47
CA GLY A 759 -27.68 31.12 -1.98
C GLY A 759 -27.79 30.13 -0.83
N GLN A 760 -28.97 29.57 -0.57
CA GLN A 760 -29.20 28.59 0.48
C GLN A 760 -29.01 27.15 -0.03
N ALA A 761 -27.77 26.69 -0.16
CA ALA A 761 -27.46 25.29 -0.46
C ALA A 761 -27.32 24.47 0.84
N LEU A 762 -28.37 24.44 1.66
CA LEU A 762 -28.33 23.83 3.00
C LEU A 762 -28.63 22.32 2.97
N ILE A 763 -28.42 21.68 4.12
CA ILE A 763 -28.72 20.27 4.33
C ILE A 763 -30.24 20.01 4.34
N GLY A 764 -30.64 18.82 3.91
CA GLY A 764 -32.01 18.32 4.01
C GLY A 764 -32.09 16.97 4.73
N PRO A 765 -33.27 16.33 4.77
CA PRO A 765 -33.51 15.09 5.51
C PRO A 765 -32.67 13.90 5.03
N ASP A 766 -32.28 13.88 3.75
CA ASP A 766 -31.45 12.81 3.19
C ASP A 766 -29.95 13.05 3.41
N THR A 767 -29.54 14.24 3.85
CA THR A 767 -28.12 14.59 4.04
C THR A 767 -27.50 13.79 5.20
N GLY A 768 -26.41 13.07 4.90
CA GLY A 768 -25.72 12.21 5.86
C GLY A 768 -26.46 10.91 6.21
N GLY A 769 -27.49 10.55 5.43
CA GLY A 769 -28.19 9.27 5.51
C GLY A 769 -27.40 8.11 4.90
N ALA A 770 -27.92 6.88 5.02
CA ALA A 770 -27.26 5.67 4.52
C ALA A 770 -27.08 5.64 2.99
N TYR A 771 -27.90 6.41 2.25
CA TYR A 771 -27.89 6.51 0.79
C TYR A 771 -27.28 7.83 0.29
N ASP A 772 -26.66 8.62 1.17
CA ASP A 772 -25.93 9.82 0.78
C ASP A 772 -24.50 9.45 0.43
N ASP A 773 -24.25 9.17 -0.85
CA ASP A 773 -22.91 8.78 -1.32
C ASP A 773 -21.86 9.89 -1.13
N LEU A 774 -22.30 11.12 -0.82
CA LEU A 774 -21.45 12.28 -0.59
C LEU A 774 -21.32 12.62 0.90
N ALA A 775 -21.78 11.74 1.80
CA ALA A 775 -21.68 11.93 3.24
C ALA A 775 -20.21 12.09 3.74
N PHE A 776 -19.22 11.63 2.97
CA PHE A 776 -17.80 11.83 3.27
C PHE A 776 -17.39 13.31 3.29
N ALA A 777 -18.14 14.19 2.62
CA ALA A 777 -17.92 15.63 2.60
C ALA A 777 -18.50 16.34 3.83
N LEU A 778 -19.22 15.62 4.70
CA LEU A 778 -19.77 16.15 5.96
C LEU A 778 -18.80 15.95 7.14
N PRO A 779 -19.01 16.65 8.27
CA PRO A 779 -18.25 16.41 9.48
C PRO A 779 -18.36 14.95 9.97
N ALA A 780 -17.35 14.47 10.69
CA ALA A 780 -17.38 13.13 11.27
C ALA A 780 -18.65 12.91 12.12
N ASN A 781 -19.32 11.77 11.94
CA ASN A 781 -20.58 11.43 12.61
C ASN A 781 -21.70 12.46 12.37
N ALA A 782 -21.80 12.99 11.14
CA ALA A 782 -22.72 14.07 10.79
C ALA A 782 -24.18 13.74 11.10
N GLY A 783 -24.67 12.56 10.70
CA GLY A 783 -26.07 12.17 10.91
C GLY A 783 -26.51 12.28 12.37
N ALA A 784 -25.71 11.76 13.30
CA ALA A 784 -26.04 11.77 14.73
C ALA A 784 -25.83 13.13 15.42
N THR A 785 -25.00 14.01 14.86
CA THR A 785 -24.56 15.25 15.53
C THR A 785 -24.86 16.51 14.71
N TYR A 786 -24.13 16.73 13.62
CA TYR A 786 -24.21 17.92 12.78
C TYR A 786 -25.60 18.07 12.14
N CYS A 787 -26.12 17.05 11.45
CA CYS A 787 -27.42 17.10 10.79
C CYS A 787 -28.54 17.34 11.81
N LYS A 788 -28.57 16.57 12.91
CA LYS A 788 -29.54 16.75 14.00
C LYS A 788 -29.52 18.17 14.58
N ARG A 789 -28.36 18.82 14.62
CA ARG A 789 -28.19 20.17 15.17
C ARG A 789 -28.63 21.27 14.20
N LYS A 790 -28.35 21.11 12.90
CA LYS A 790 -28.54 22.14 11.87
C LYS A 790 -29.87 22.02 11.13
N LEU A 791 -30.44 20.81 11.03
CA LEU A 791 -31.66 20.56 10.26
C LEU A 791 -32.83 21.46 10.67
N PRO A 792 -33.12 21.72 11.97
CA PRO A 792 -34.22 22.63 12.33
C PRO A 792 -34.05 24.05 11.76
N ALA A 793 -32.84 24.61 11.81
CA ALA A 793 -32.57 25.93 11.26
C ALA A 793 -32.56 25.93 9.73
N ALA A 794 -32.20 24.80 9.09
CA ALA A 794 -32.30 24.64 7.64
C ALA A 794 -33.76 24.53 7.19
N THR A 795 -34.60 23.76 7.91
CA THR A 795 -36.05 23.67 7.67
C THR A 795 -36.70 25.05 7.76
N GLU A 796 -36.37 25.83 8.80
CA GLU A 796 -36.87 27.19 8.96
C GLU A 796 -36.45 28.10 7.79
N ALA A 797 -35.19 27.99 7.35
CA ALA A 797 -34.69 28.76 6.21
C ALA A 797 -35.39 28.39 4.88
N PHE A 798 -35.72 27.12 4.68
CA PHE A 798 -36.37 26.64 3.46
C PHE A 798 -37.86 26.96 3.35
N GLY A 799 -38.55 27.18 4.49
CA GLY A 799 -39.98 27.48 4.50
C GLY A 799 -40.80 26.44 3.73
N ASP A 800 -41.61 26.90 2.78
CA ASP A 800 -42.53 26.06 1.98
C ASP A 800 -41.82 24.90 1.26
N ALA A 801 -40.54 25.04 0.89
CA ALA A 801 -39.80 23.97 0.23
C ALA A 801 -39.59 22.73 1.12
N ALA A 802 -39.62 22.89 2.45
CA ALA A 802 -39.43 21.79 3.39
C ALA A 802 -40.72 21.02 3.71
N LEU A 803 -41.90 21.55 3.37
CA LEU A 803 -43.19 20.90 3.60
C LEU A 803 -43.29 19.55 2.86
N VAL A 804 -42.60 19.42 1.72
CA VAL A 804 -42.49 18.14 0.97
C VAL A 804 -41.86 17.01 1.80
N TRP A 805 -41.18 17.31 2.90
CA TRP A 805 -40.57 16.30 3.77
C TRP A 805 -41.57 15.65 4.72
N GLU A 806 -42.73 16.29 4.93
CA GLU A 806 -43.83 15.80 5.75
C GLU A 806 -44.96 15.17 4.92
N ALA A 807 -44.94 15.39 3.60
CA ALA A 807 -45.83 14.72 2.65
C ALA A 807 -45.50 13.22 2.60
N GLN A 808 -46.51 12.38 2.88
CA GLN A 808 -46.42 10.91 2.80
C GLN A 808 -46.66 10.41 1.38
#